data_AF-A0A8B8LCF8-F1
#
_entry.id   AF-A0A8B8LCF8-F1
#
_cell.length_a   1.000
_cell.length_b   1.000
_cell.length_c   1.000
_cell.angle_alpha   90.00
_cell.angle_beta   90.00
_cell.angle_gamma   90.00
#
_symmetry.space_group_name_H-M   'P 1'
#
loop_
_entity.id
_entity.type
_entity.pdbx_description
1 polymer ?
#
loop_
_entity_poly.entity_id
_entity_poly.type
_entity_poly.pdbx_seq_one_letter_code
_entity_poly.pdbx_strand_id
1 'polypeptide(L)'
;MATQTIVETAQKIVTPETLRYAANQSQRCLVVPVRLRRAIKKYLREQEEPYMRRKVLRLSQSFNQIKDVNLQLATSTAEKIVEDPLKSFEQSKRWKIKSAYGDIGLTYTDAETIAYVASRMPAVYSACYRVLKEVRRRLPGFSPSKVLDFGAGTGSAFWALQEVWPKSLEKINLIEPSQSMQRAGRSLIQGLKNLPLIHSYDSIQALSKSISKSDRGHDLVIASYVLGEIPSLKDRITIVRQLWDLTQDVLVLVEPGTPHGSNIITQMRSHILWMEERKHRKSSHKNKEVCKDLITQNACAFVVAPCPHDGTCPLVKSGKYCHFVQRLERTSSQRAYKRSKGEPLRGFEDEKFSYVVFRRGQRPREPWPLDGLKFDTLKEQHAKRNPEDLEIDYEDWLKLQQADDTPHEVADAVTYDSDDLETGDGPREAVNAVTYDSDVVETDAANDNEEDKDAEEERASADLGGGWGRIVFMPVRRGRQVTMNVCRSTKRDASEGSYDRIVVTHSKNPTLHRQAKRSIWAKDTDIIVATTPKSGTTWLKALTFSIVNRQCFSIENHPLLTSNPHELVPYFEHDIYANNHDQIPHLPNMIEPRLFGTHIPFHALTKSSKESNCKIIYICRNLFDTFVSTWIFNNKVKQESLPDLTLEEAFESYCKGITNYGPWWNHMLGYWKESIVRPNKVLFLKYEDLKEDVSFQVRKIAEFLGCPFTQEEESSGMIENIIKLCNFEKMKDLEVNKFGRTFSRVDNKNFFRKAEIGDWKNYLSPSMVEKLSKIIDEKFSGSGLSFKVHS
;
A
#
# COMPACT_ATOMS: atom_id res chain seq x y z
N MET A 1 -36.78 0.03 -30.50
CA MET A 1 -35.97 1.24 -30.22
C MET A 1 -35.62 1.28 -28.72
N ALA A 2 -34.74 0.40 -28.24
CA ALA A 2 -34.49 0.22 -26.78
C ALA A 2 -33.05 0.55 -26.33
N THR A 3 -32.18 0.92 -27.26
CA THR A 3 -30.73 1.07 -27.06
C THR A 3 -30.26 2.51 -26.81
N GLN A 4 -31.13 3.52 -26.94
CA GLN A 4 -30.76 4.93 -26.74
C GLN A 4 -31.08 5.48 -25.34
N THR A 5 -32.09 4.95 -24.66
CA THR A 5 -32.69 5.54 -23.44
C THR A 5 -31.87 5.40 -22.15
N ILE A 6 -30.69 4.76 -22.19
CA ILE A 6 -29.88 4.44 -21.00
C ILE A 6 -28.68 5.40 -20.83
N VAL A 7 -28.45 6.31 -21.79
CA VAL A 7 -27.29 7.22 -21.78
C VAL A 7 -27.45 8.40 -20.80
N GLU A 8 -28.68 8.73 -20.38
CA GLU A 8 -28.95 10.04 -19.76
C GLU A 8 -29.04 10.02 -18.22
N THR A 9 -29.48 8.92 -17.60
CA THR A 9 -29.79 8.86 -16.15
C THR A 9 -28.56 8.75 -15.22
N ALA A 10 -27.36 9.07 -15.71
CA ALA A 10 -26.10 8.98 -14.95
C ALA A 10 -25.11 10.14 -15.22
N GLN A 11 -25.58 11.27 -15.76
CA GLN A 11 -24.67 12.38 -16.09
C GLN A 11 -24.17 13.18 -14.88
N LYS A 12 -22.84 13.17 -14.72
CA LYS A 12 -22.02 14.34 -14.34
C LYS A 12 -22.37 15.10 -13.03
N ILE A 13 -21.95 14.55 -11.88
CA ILE A 13 -21.36 15.41 -10.82
C ILE A 13 -20.03 14.78 -10.35
N VAL A 14 -18.95 15.18 -11.00
CA VAL A 14 -17.58 15.06 -10.47
C VAL A 14 -17.20 16.45 -9.99
N THR A 15 -17.10 16.65 -8.67
CA THR A 15 -16.88 18.01 -8.13
C THR A 15 -15.48 18.54 -8.51
N PRO A 16 -15.26 19.87 -8.51
CA PRO A 16 -13.92 20.45 -8.68
C PRO A 16 -12.89 19.87 -7.70
N GLU A 17 -13.33 19.54 -6.48
CA GLU A 17 -12.56 18.89 -5.42
C GLU A 17 -12.22 17.45 -5.82
N THR A 18 -13.21 16.71 -6.33
CA THR A 18 -13.00 15.36 -6.87
C THR A 18 -11.96 15.38 -8.00
N LEU A 19 -11.99 16.39 -8.89
CA LEU A 19 -10.97 16.59 -9.93
C LEU A 19 -9.60 17.02 -9.37
N ARG A 20 -9.55 17.84 -8.31
CA ARG A 20 -8.29 18.23 -7.64
C ARG A 20 -7.58 17.02 -7.00
N TYR A 21 -8.31 16.15 -6.32
CA TYR A 21 -7.76 14.89 -5.79
C TYR A 21 -7.45 13.90 -6.93
N ALA A 22 -8.28 13.83 -7.97
CA ALA A 22 -8.03 13.00 -9.15
C ALA A 22 -6.75 13.37 -9.94
N ALA A 23 -6.29 14.61 -9.75
CA ALA A 23 -5.06 15.15 -10.30
C ALA A 23 -3.82 14.87 -9.41
N ASN A 24 -3.95 14.22 -8.25
CA ASN A 24 -2.87 13.90 -7.32
C ASN A 24 -3.02 12.49 -6.73
N GLN A 25 -2.23 11.52 -7.19
CA GLN A 25 -2.25 10.16 -6.65
C GLN A 25 -0.98 9.80 -5.88
N SER A 26 -1.09 9.58 -4.56
CA SER A 26 -0.03 9.07 -3.71
C SER A 26 0.11 7.54 -3.76
N GLN A 27 1.26 7.02 -3.33
CA GLN A 27 1.47 5.60 -2.98
C GLN A 27 2.19 5.51 -1.63
N ARG A 28 2.27 4.28 -1.07
CA ARG A 28 2.96 4.00 0.20
C ARG A 28 4.43 4.47 0.19
N CYS A 29 5.00 4.68 1.37
CA CYS A 29 6.42 5.00 1.50
C CYS A 29 7.30 3.93 0.81
N LEU A 30 8.25 4.38 0.01
CA LEU A 30 9.29 3.56 -0.61
C LEU A 30 10.60 3.76 0.15
N VAL A 31 11.30 2.67 0.42
CA VAL A 31 12.68 2.70 0.92
C VAL A 31 13.62 2.51 -0.27
N VAL A 32 14.75 3.23 -0.29
CA VAL A 32 15.78 3.08 -1.34
C VAL A 32 16.54 1.76 -1.13
N PRO A 33 16.79 0.94 -2.18
CA PRO A 33 17.54 -0.32 -2.08
C PRO A 33 18.89 -0.15 -1.38
N VAL A 34 19.33 -1.16 -0.64
CA VAL A 34 20.59 -1.14 0.14
C VAL A 34 21.78 -0.85 -0.77
N ARG A 35 21.85 -1.54 -1.92
CA ARG A 35 22.86 -1.33 -2.97
C ARG A 35 22.98 0.13 -3.41
N LEU A 36 21.85 0.78 -3.74
CA LEU A 36 21.84 2.19 -4.16
C LEU A 36 22.20 3.14 -3.00
N ARG A 37 21.73 2.87 -1.77
CA ARG A 37 22.14 3.67 -0.58
C ARG A 37 23.64 3.60 -0.35
N ARG A 38 24.24 2.40 -0.42
CA ARG A 38 25.68 2.18 -0.28
C ARG A 38 26.49 2.81 -1.42
N ALA A 39 26.04 2.68 -2.67
CA ALA A 39 26.67 3.33 -3.81
C ALA A 39 26.72 4.86 -3.63
N ILE A 40 25.59 5.48 -3.24
CA ILE A 40 25.51 6.90 -2.92
C ILE A 40 26.47 7.27 -1.77
N LYS A 41 26.49 6.51 -0.66
CA LYS A 41 27.43 6.76 0.44
C LYS A 41 28.90 6.66 0.02
N LYS A 42 29.26 5.62 -0.73
CA LYS A 42 30.63 5.40 -1.23
C LYS A 42 31.07 6.58 -2.09
N TYR A 43 30.27 6.91 -3.11
CA TYR A 43 30.54 8.06 -3.98
C TYR A 43 30.69 9.36 -3.19
N LEU A 44 29.78 9.66 -2.25
CA LEU A 44 29.86 10.89 -1.45
C LEU A 44 31.05 10.94 -0.47
N ARG A 45 31.60 9.78 -0.05
CA ARG A 45 32.87 9.72 0.68
C ARG A 45 34.06 10.02 -0.25
N GLU A 46 34.09 9.39 -1.42
CA GLU A 46 35.19 9.46 -2.40
C GLU A 46 35.37 10.84 -3.06
N GLN A 47 34.56 11.85 -2.75
CA GLN A 47 34.69 13.21 -3.30
C GLN A 47 35.08 14.27 -2.25
N GLU A 48 35.08 13.95 -0.96
CA GLU A 48 35.51 14.82 0.17
C GLU A 48 34.98 16.28 0.15
N GLU A 49 33.79 16.50 -0.40
CA GLU A 49 33.32 17.83 -0.81
C GLU A 49 32.96 18.78 0.36
N PRO A 50 33.67 19.92 0.54
CA PRO A 50 33.30 20.92 1.54
C PRO A 50 32.02 21.68 1.16
N TYR A 51 31.33 22.18 2.19
CA TYR A 51 30.11 23.00 2.09
C TYR A 51 28.92 22.36 1.34
N MET A 52 28.80 21.02 1.33
CA MET A 52 27.71 20.29 0.62
C MET A 52 26.29 20.84 0.86
N ARG A 53 25.94 21.26 2.09
CA ARG A 53 24.66 21.93 2.39
C ARG A 53 24.42 23.21 1.56
N ARG A 54 25.47 23.95 1.23
CA ARG A 54 25.43 25.16 0.36
C ARG A 54 25.33 24.78 -1.12
N LYS A 55 26.01 23.72 -1.56
CA LYS A 55 25.93 23.19 -2.93
C LYS A 55 24.52 22.67 -3.25
N VAL A 56 23.93 21.87 -2.36
CA VAL A 56 22.53 21.41 -2.46
C VAL A 56 21.53 22.57 -2.49
N LEU A 57 21.76 23.64 -1.69
CA LEU A 57 20.91 24.83 -1.74
C LEU A 57 21.02 25.59 -3.07
N ARG A 58 22.24 25.77 -3.60
CA ARG A 58 22.46 26.40 -4.92
C ARG A 58 21.77 25.62 -6.04
N LEU A 59 21.97 24.29 -6.09
CA LEU A 59 21.33 23.42 -7.08
C LEU A 59 19.80 23.54 -7.04
N SER A 60 19.22 23.58 -5.83
CA SER A 60 17.78 23.83 -5.64
C SER A 60 17.34 25.21 -6.15
N GLN A 61 18.16 26.25 -5.99
CA GLN A 61 17.89 27.58 -6.54
C GLN A 61 17.91 27.58 -8.09
N SER A 62 18.89 26.92 -8.71
CA SER A 62 19.00 26.79 -10.18
C SER A 62 17.76 26.10 -10.79
N PHE A 63 17.28 25.02 -10.17
CA PHE A 63 16.03 24.35 -10.62
C PHE A 63 14.80 25.26 -10.54
N ASN A 64 14.71 26.14 -9.53
CA ASN A 64 13.60 27.09 -9.43
C ASN A 64 13.69 28.22 -10.47
N GLN A 65 14.88 28.77 -10.71
CA GLN A 65 15.10 29.81 -11.73
C GLN A 65 14.63 29.35 -13.12
N ILE A 66 15.01 28.14 -13.54
CA ILE A 66 14.62 27.59 -14.85
C ILE A 66 13.14 27.30 -14.94
N LYS A 67 12.51 26.83 -13.85
CA LYS A 67 11.05 26.66 -13.76
C LYS A 67 10.33 27.99 -14.00
N ASP A 68 10.84 29.09 -13.47
CA ASP A 68 10.19 30.40 -13.56
C ASP A 68 10.40 31.05 -14.94
N VAL A 69 11.59 30.93 -15.54
CA VAL A 69 11.86 31.32 -16.96
C VAL A 69 10.98 30.53 -17.93
N ASN A 70 10.90 29.20 -17.77
CA ASN A 70 10.04 28.35 -18.59
C ASN A 70 8.53 28.63 -18.38
N LEU A 71 8.12 29.14 -17.22
CA LEU A 71 6.73 29.53 -16.97
C LEU A 71 6.36 30.80 -17.76
N GLN A 72 7.24 31.79 -17.81
CA GLN A 72 7.04 33.01 -18.62
C GLN A 72 6.91 32.69 -20.12
N LEU A 73 7.72 31.77 -20.63
CA LEU A 73 7.63 31.27 -22.02
C LEU A 73 6.33 30.50 -22.31
N ALA A 74 5.75 29.82 -21.31
CA ALA A 74 4.50 29.10 -21.49
C ALA A 74 3.30 30.05 -21.65
N THR A 75 3.24 31.12 -20.85
CA THR A 75 2.13 32.09 -20.85
C THR A 75 1.94 32.75 -22.21
N SER A 76 3.03 33.19 -22.87
CA SER A 76 2.97 33.85 -24.18
C SER A 76 2.66 32.92 -25.36
N THR A 77 2.71 31.60 -25.15
CA THR A 77 2.47 30.59 -26.20
C THR A 77 1.07 29.95 -26.09
N ALA A 78 0.45 29.97 -24.91
CA ALA A 78 -0.81 29.29 -24.63
C ALA A 78 -1.98 29.73 -25.54
N GLU A 79 -2.09 31.03 -25.82
CA GLU A 79 -3.20 31.63 -26.58
C GLU A 79 -3.26 31.21 -28.06
N LYS A 80 -2.18 30.63 -28.61
CA LYS A 80 -2.05 30.31 -30.04
C LYS A 80 -2.16 28.82 -30.39
N ILE A 81 -2.24 27.93 -29.39
CA ILE A 81 -2.13 26.48 -29.59
C ILE A 81 -3.48 25.77 -29.80
N VAL A 82 -4.60 26.39 -29.43
CA VAL A 82 -5.90 25.69 -29.30
C VAL A 82 -6.54 25.31 -30.65
N GLU A 83 -6.27 26.06 -31.74
CA GLU A 83 -6.93 25.86 -33.04
C GLU A 83 -6.04 25.21 -34.12
N ASP A 84 -4.75 25.53 -34.19
CA ASP A 84 -3.81 24.89 -35.13
C ASP A 84 -2.37 24.87 -34.56
N PRO A 85 -1.81 23.70 -34.20
CA PRO A 85 -0.44 23.56 -33.71
C PRO A 85 0.68 23.97 -34.69
N LEU A 86 0.37 24.33 -35.95
CA LEU A 86 1.36 24.56 -37.00
C LEU A 86 1.37 25.98 -37.61
N LYS A 87 0.46 26.89 -37.24
CA LYS A 87 0.41 28.26 -37.82
C LYS A 87 1.66 29.14 -37.58
N SER A 88 2.63 28.69 -36.80
CA SER A 88 3.91 29.37 -36.53
C SER A 88 5.10 28.83 -37.35
N PHE A 89 4.87 28.03 -38.40
CA PHE A 89 5.95 27.32 -39.11
C PHE A 89 6.78 28.12 -40.13
N GLU A 90 6.54 29.42 -40.31
CA GLU A 90 7.32 30.24 -41.25
C GLU A 90 8.65 30.73 -40.67
N GLN A 91 9.60 31.06 -41.56
CA GLN A 91 10.96 31.52 -41.27
C GLN A 91 11.87 30.54 -40.50
N SER A 92 12.02 29.32 -41.02
CA SER A 92 13.08 28.41 -40.58
C SER A 92 14.48 28.84 -41.07
N LYS A 93 15.24 29.58 -40.25
CA LYS A 93 16.71 29.48 -40.31
C LYS A 93 17.12 28.08 -39.81
N ARG A 94 18.11 27.47 -40.45
CA ARG A 94 18.53 26.08 -40.21
C ARG A 94 19.50 25.99 -39.03
N TRP A 95 18.98 26.14 -37.81
CA TRP A 95 19.77 26.03 -36.58
C TRP A 95 20.44 24.65 -36.51
N LYS A 96 21.77 24.64 -36.41
CA LYS A 96 22.52 23.47 -35.95
C LYS A 96 22.39 23.45 -34.43
N ILE A 97 21.97 22.33 -33.85
CA ILE A 97 21.94 22.16 -32.39
C ILE A 97 23.38 22.36 -31.88
N LYS A 98 23.59 23.39 -31.05
CA LYS A 98 24.93 23.83 -30.63
C LYS A 98 25.04 24.12 -29.13
N SER A 99 24.23 23.45 -28.33
CA SER A 99 24.30 23.46 -26.87
C SER A 99 24.07 22.07 -26.28
N ALA A 100 25.09 21.54 -25.62
CA ALA A 100 24.88 20.66 -24.48
C ALA A 100 24.66 21.58 -23.27
N TYR A 101 23.41 21.69 -22.80
CA TYR A 101 22.99 22.42 -21.59
C TYR A 101 23.29 23.94 -21.45
N GLY A 102 24.17 24.54 -22.26
CA GLY A 102 24.59 25.95 -22.08
C GLY A 102 23.45 26.97 -22.13
N ASP A 103 22.51 26.82 -23.06
CA ASP A 103 21.50 27.86 -23.37
C ASP A 103 20.36 27.97 -22.32
N ILE A 104 20.39 27.18 -21.25
CA ILE A 104 19.42 27.21 -20.13
C ILE A 104 20.00 27.67 -18.79
N GLY A 105 21.32 27.81 -18.67
CA GLY A 105 21.98 28.14 -17.39
C GLY A 105 22.03 27.00 -16.36
N LEU A 106 21.58 25.78 -16.68
CA LEU A 106 21.80 24.59 -15.86
C LEU A 106 23.06 23.87 -16.33
N THR A 107 24.20 24.15 -15.70
CA THR A 107 25.46 23.46 -15.99
C THR A 107 25.82 22.52 -14.86
N TYR A 108 25.76 21.21 -15.12
CA TYR A 108 26.18 20.18 -14.16
C TYR A 108 27.71 20.05 -14.14
N THR A 109 28.37 20.89 -13.33
CA THR A 109 29.78 20.66 -12.94
C THR A 109 29.85 19.59 -11.85
N ASP A 110 31.05 19.14 -11.47
CA ASP A 110 31.21 18.13 -10.42
C ASP A 110 30.55 18.57 -9.09
N ALA A 111 30.64 19.84 -8.72
CA ALA A 111 29.99 20.38 -7.52
C ALA A 111 28.44 20.27 -7.55
N GLU A 112 27.81 20.52 -8.70
CA GLU A 112 26.37 20.37 -8.89
C GLU A 112 25.95 18.89 -9.01
N THR A 113 26.75 18.06 -9.68
CA THR A 113 26.51 16.61 -9.80
C THR A 113 26.58 15.91 -8.45
N ILE A 114 27.56 16.23 -7.60
CA ILE A 114 27.69 15.64 -6.27
C ILE A 114 26.52 16.07 -5.38
N ALA A 115 26.10 17.34 -5.46
CA ALA A 115 24.87 17.82 -4.83
C ALA A 115 23.60 17.13 -5.36
N TYR A 116 23.56 16.76 -6.65
CA TYR A 116 22.45 16.02 -7.25
C TYR A 116 22.38 14.58 -6.71
N VAL A 117 23.51 13.85 -6.67
CA VAL A 117 23.57 12.51 -6.07
C VAL A 117 23.13 12.54 -4.59
N ALA A 118 23.63 13.52 -3.82
CA ALA A 118 23.33 13.66 -2.40
C ALA A 118 21.85 13.97 -2.07
N SER A 119 21.14 14.66 -2.96
CA SER A 119 19.83 15.25 -2.62
C SER A 119 18.68 14.87 -3.57
N ARG A 120 18.95 14.70 -4.86
CA ARG A 120 17.95 14.65 -5.94
C ARG A 120 17.82 13.27 -6.58
N MET A 121 18.93 12.57 -6.77
CA MET A 121 18.97 11.21 -7.34
C MET A 121 18.00 10.21 -6.68
N PRO A 122 17.88 10.12 -5.33
CA PRO A 122 16.98 9.14 -4.70
C PRO A 122 15.49 9.39 -5.03
N ALA A 123 15.11 10.65 -5.22
CA ALA A 123 13.74 11.05 -5.56
C ALA A 123 13.43 10.85 -7.06
N VAL A 124 14.40 11.09 -7.97
CA VAL A 124 14.22 10.72 -9.38
C VAL A 124 14.13 9.19 -9.52
N TYR A 125 14.94 8.43 -8.78
CA TYR A 125 14.84 6.98 -8.69
C TYR A 125 13.43 6.55 -8.23
N SER A 126 12.88 7.14 -7.16
CA SER A 126 11.57 6.73 -6.63
C SER A 126 10.42 7.01 -7.61
N ALA A 127 10.46 8.14 -8.32
CA ALA A 127 9.52 8.45 -9.39
C ALA A 127 9.65 7.45 -10.57
N CYS A 128 10.88 7.19 -11.03
CA CYS A 128 11.12 6.23 -12.13
C CYS A 128 10.69 4.82 -11.75
N TYR A 129 11.02 4.34 -10.54
CA TYR A 129 10.62 3.03 -10.03
C TYR A 129 9.10 2.87 -10.00
N ARG A 130 8.35 3.90 -9.57
CA ARG A 130 6.88 3.88 -9.60
C ARG A 130 6.33 3.85 -11.02
N VAL A 131 6.90 4.63 -11.95
CA VAL A 131 6.45 4.62 -13.36
C VAL A 131 6.75 3.27 -14.02
N LEU A 132 7.96 2.73 -13.85
CA LEU A 132 8.35 1.45 -14.45
C LEU A 132 7.59 0.26 -13.83
N LYS A 133 7.28 0.30 -12.53
CA LYS A 133 6.32 -0.65 -11.94
C LYS A 133 4.93 -0.53 -12.57
N GLU A 134 4.43 0.67 -12.87
CA GLU A 134 3.16 0.84 -13.59
C GLU A 134 3.25 0.27 -15.02
N VAL A 135 4.38 0.40 -15.72
CA VAL A 135 4.62 -0.25 -17.03
C VAL A 135 4.53 -1.78 -16.90
N ARG A 136 5.35 -2.40 -16.04
CA ARG A 136 5.35 -3.85 -15.81
C ARG A 136 3.97 -4.37 -15.36
N ARG A 137 3.24 -3.59 -14.56
CA ARG A 137 1.90 -3.92 -14.07
C ARG A 137 0.82 -3.82 -15.15
N ARG A 138 0.96 -2.89 -16.11
CA ARG A 138 0.01 -2.73 -17.24
C ARG A 138 0.36 -3.54 -18.48
N LEU A 139 1.61 -4.00 -18.58
CA LEU A 139 2.10 -4.86 -19.66
C LEU A 139 2.80 -6.08 -19.02
N PRO A 140 2.07 -7.05 -18.46
CA PRO A 140 2.67 -8.14 -17.67
C PRO A 140 3.53 -9.11 -18.49
N GLY A 141 3.35 -9.14 -19.82
CA GLY A 141 4.23 -9.86 -20.75
C GLY A 141 5.38 -9.01 -21.32
N PHE A 142 5.55 -7.76 -20.89
CA PHE A 142 6.62 -6.87 -21.35
C PHE A 142 7.85 -6.97 -20.44
N SER A 143 8.98 -7.32 -21.05
CA SER A 143 10.24 -7.63 -20.38
C SER A 143 11.39 -7.15 -21.27
N PRO A 144 11.80 -5.87 -21.17
CA PRO A 144 12.74 -5.27 -22.11
C PRO A 144 14.15 -5.85 -21.96
N SER A 145 14.84 -5.99 -23.10
CA SER A 145 16.23 -6.44 -23.21
C SER A 145 17.16 -5.29 -23.62
N LYS A 146 16.73 -4.50 -24.62
CA LYS A 146 17.43 -3.31 -25.11
C LYS A 146 16.75 -2.05 -24.62
N VAL A 147 17.48 -1.20 -23.92
CA VAL A 147 16.95 0.05 -23.33
C VAL A 147 17.76 1.26 -23.75
N LEU A 148 17.08 2.39 -23.95
CA LEU A 148 17.67 3.72 -24.10
C LEU A 148 17.21 4.63 -22.96
N ASP A 149 18.15 5.19 -22.20
CA ASP A 149 17.90 6.20 -21.16
C ASP A 149 18.43 7.55 -21.65
N PHE A 150 17.55 8.54 -21.87
CA PHE A 150 17.89 9.85 -22.40
C PHE A 150 17.76 10.93 -21.32
N GLY A 151 18.83 11.69 -21.09
CA GLY A 151 18.97 12.50 -19.88
C GLY A 151 19.24 11.62 -18.67
N ALA A 152 20.09 10.60 -18.84
CA ALA A 152 20.32 9.57 -17.83
C ALA A 152 20.90 10.13 -16.51
N GLY A 153 21.58 11.29 -16.57
CA GLY A 153 22.17 11.95 -15.41
C GLY A 153 23.10 11.01 -14.63
N THR A 154 22.83 10.85 -13.34
CA THR A 154 23.56 9.95 -12.45
C THR A 154 23.05 8.50 -12.49
N GLY A 155 22.22 8.13 -13.47
CA GLY A 155 21.67 6.79 -13.66
C GLY A 155 20.39 6.48 -12.86
N SER A 156 19.60 7.49 -12.47
CA SER A 156 18.38 7.27 -11.65
C SER A 156 17.37 6.31 -12.28
N ALA A 157 17.18 6.37 -13.60
CA ALA A 157 16.29 5.45 -14.33
C ALA A 157 16.95 4.07 -14.52
N PHE A 158 18.26 3.99 -14.80
CA PHE A 158 19.01 2.73 -14.79
C PHE A 158 18.80 1.91 -13.49
N TRP A 159 18.94 2.53 -12.32
CA TRP A 159 18.70 1.84 -11.04
C TRP A 159 17.24 1.37 -10.90
N ALA A 160 16.28 2.16 -11.36
CA ALA A 160 14.87 1.77 -11.36
C ALA A 160 14.56 0.63 -12.36
N LEU A 161 15.26 0.55 -13.49
CA LEU A 161 15.15 -0.53 -14.46
C LEU A 161 15.64 -1.86 -13.88
N GLN A 162 16.82 -1.86 -13.26
CA GLN A 162 17.39 -3.02 -12.57
C GLN A 162 16.43 -3.60 -11.52
N GLU A 163 15.82 -2.73 -10.70
CA GLU A 163 14.88 -3.14 -9.64
C GLU A 163 13.51 -3.63 -10.16
N VAL A 164 13.14 -3.32 -11.41
CA VAL A 164 11.84 -3.73 -12.01
C VAL A 164 11.98 -4.93 -12.93
N TRP A 165 13.12 -5.10 -13.63
CA TRP A 165 13.43 -6.23 -14.50
C TRP A 165 14.89 -6.75 -14.33
N PRO A 166 15.28 -7.28 -13.15
CA PRO A 166 16.66 -7.66 -12.82
C PRO A 166 17.25 -8.86 -13.61
N LYS A 167 16.51 -9.40 -14.59
CA LYS A 167 16.88 -10.64 -15.32
C LYS A 167 16.69 -10.58 -16.84
N SER A 168 16.15 -9.51 -17.41
CA SER A 168 15.93 -9.41 -18.86
C SER A 168 16.82 -8.39 -19.57
N LEU A 169 17.39 -7.44 -18.83
CA LEU A 169 18.18 -6.35 -19.40
C LEU A 169 19.51 -6.90 -19.90
N GLU A 170 19.73 -6.89 -21.22
CA GLU A 170 20.98 -7.29 -21.87
C GLU A 170 21.85 -6.08 -22.22
N LYS A 171 21.23 -4.98 -22.69
CA LYS A 171 21.94 -3.81 -23.23
C LYS A 171 21.22 -2.51 -22.86
N ILE A 172 21.97 -1.56 -22.30
CA ILE A 172 21.44 -0.23 -21.93
C ILE A 172 22.34 0.85 -22.53
N ASN A 173 21.79 1.60 -23.48
CA ASN A 173 22.41 2.80 -24.01
C ASN A 173 21.98 4.00 -23.15
N LEU A 174 22.94 4.77 -22.64
CA LEU A 174 22.71 5.99 -21.85
C LEU A 174 23.09 7.21 -22.71
N ILE A 175 22.20 8.19 -22.82
CA ILE A 175 22.52 9.50 -23.40
C ILE A 175 22.53 10.54 -22.28
N GLU A 176 23.69 11.14 -22.06
CA GLU A 176 23.91 12.15 -21.02
C GLU A 176 24.98 13.16 -21.48
N PRO A 177 24.63 14.41 -21.83
CA PRO A 177 25.59 15.39 -22.32
C PRO A 177 26.65 15.84 -21.29
N SER A 178 26.38 15.78 -19.99
CA SER A 178 27.37 16.17 -18.96
C SER A 178 28.35 15.03 -18.66
N GLN A 179 29.63 15.29 -18.95
CA GLN A 179 30.74 14.41 -18.57
C GLN A 179 30.86 14.23 -17.04
N SER A 180 30.39 15.21 -16.25
CA SER A 180 30.32 15.11 -14.80
C SER A 180 29.29 14.06 -14.37
N MET A 181 28.07 14.17 -14.90
CA MET A 181 26.98 13.20 -14.69
C MET A 181 27.39 11.79 -15.14
N GLN A 182 28.00 11.64 -16.32
CA GLN A 182 28.51 10.35 -16.80
C GLN A 182 29.55 9.74 -15.85
N ARG A 183 30.50 10.52 -15.33
CA ARG A 183 31.51 10.03 -14.37
C ARG A 183 30.87 9.58 -13.06
N ALA A 184 29.95 10.37 -12.51
CA ALA A 184 29.19 9.99 -11.31
C ALA A 184 28.38 8.70 -11.53
N GLY A 185 27.64 8.59 -12.65
CA GLY A 185 26.89 7.40 -13.00
C GLY A 185 27.77 6.14 -13.11
N ARG A 186 28.96 6.24 -13.71
CA ARG A 186 29.95 5.14 -13.78
C ARG A 186 30.49 4.73 -12.41
N SER A 187 30.83 5.69 -11.54
CA SER A 187 31.29 5.42 -10.17
C SER A 187 30.20 4.76 -9.32
N LEU A 188 28.95 5.23 -9.42
CA LEU A 188 27.82 4.68 -8.67
C LEU A 188 27.53 3.20 -9.00
N ILE A 189 27.81 2.74 -10.22
CA ILE A 189 27.66 1.32 -10.62
C ILE A 189 28.94 0.49 -10.44
N GLN A 190 30.04 1.10 -10.00
CA GLN A 190 31.35 0.45 -9.94
C GLN A 190 31.42 -0.61 -8.83
N GLY A 191 31.61 -1.88 -9.24
CA GLY A 191 31.69 -3.04 -8.35
C GLY A 191 30.39 -3.85 -8.28
N LEU A 192 29.31 -3.41 -8.94
CA LEU A 192 28.12 -4.23 -9.12
C LEU A 192 28.43 -5.42 -10.07
N LYS A 193 27.88 -6.59 -9.74
CA LYS A 193 27.97 -7.81 -10.55
C LYS A 193 26.76 -7.96 -11.47
N ASN A 194 26.88 -8.78 -12.51
CA ASN A 194 25.79 -9.14 -13.43
C ASN A 194 25.13 -7.93 -14.12
N LEU A 195 25.90 -6.89 -14.43
CA LEU A 195 25.41 -5.72 -15.16
C LEU A 195 25.15 -6.04 -16.65
N PRO A 196 24.15 -5.40 -17.28
CA PRO A 196 23.99 -5.41 -18.74
C PRO A 196 25.16 -4.71 -19.45
N LEU A 197 25.24 -4.88 -20.77
CA LEU A 197 26.15 -4.11 -21.60
C LEU A 197 25.73 -2.63 -21.62
N ILE A 198 26.44 -1.80 -20.85
CA ILE A 198 26.18 -0.36 -20.73
C ILE A 198 27.10 0.42 -21.68
N HIS A 199 26.50 1.25 -22.54
CA HIS A 199 27.22 2.23 -23.35
C HIS A 199 26.76 3.65 -22.98
N SER A 200 27.68 4.62 -22.97
CA SER A 200 27.35 6.04 -22.80
C SER A 200 27.61 6.82 -24.08
N TYR A 201 26.75 7.80 -24.37
CA TYR A 201 26.90 8.70 -25.52
C TYR A 201 26.51 10.12 -25.13
N ASP A 202 27.24 11.12 -25.62
CA ASP A 202 26.94 12.53 -25.31
C ASP A 202 25.70 13.06 -26.06
N SER A 203 25.21 12.33 -27.06
CA SER A 203 24.10 12.75 -27.92
C SER A 203 23.45 11.61 -28.72
N ILE A 204 22.22 11.85 -29.20
CA ILE A 204 21.50 10.97 -30.14
C ILE A 204 22.31 10.81 -31.45
N GLN A 205 23.05 11.84 -31.86
CA GLN A 205 23.90 11.81 -33.05
C GLN A 205 25.14 10.93 -32.88
N ALA A 206 25.70 10.84 -31.67
CA ALA A 206 26.77 9.90 -31.35
C ALA A 206 26.26 8.45 -31.36
N LEU A 207 25.15 8.17 -30.67
CA LEU A 207 24.44 6.87 -30.73
C LEU A 207 24.15 6.44 -32.17
N SER A 208 23.63 7.36 -32.99
CA SER A 208 23.27 7.10 -34.39
C SER A 208 24.47 6.81 -35.30
N LYS A 209 25.69 7.21 -34.91
CA LYS A 209 26.93 6.92 -35.64
C LYS A 209 27.57 5.61 -35.21
N SER A 210 27.51 5.29 -33.91
CA SER A 210 28.12 4.07 -33.35
C SER A 210 27.29 2.82 -33.60
N ILE A 211 25.97 2.93 -33.74
CA ILE A 211 25.05 1.79 -33.88
C ILE A 211 24.60 1.58 -35.33
N SER A 212 24.76 0.34 -35.81
CA SER A 212 24.35 -0.13 -37.14
C SER A 212 22.84 -0.02 -37.34
N LYS A 213 22.37 0.11 -38.59
CA LYS A 213 20.94 0.37 -38.89
C LYS A 213 19.98 -0.65 -38.28
N SER A 214 20.39 -1.91 -38.13
CA SER A 214 19.60 -3.01 -37.58
C SER A 214 19.49 -3.03 -36.05
N ASP A 215 20.43 -2.39 -35.33
CA ASP A 215 20.52 -2.45 -33.86
C ASP A 215 20.13 -1.12 -33.17
N ARG A 216 19.58 -0.16 -33.93
CA ARG A 216 19.15 1.17 -33.44
C ARG A 216 17.85 1.18 -32.63
N GLY A 217 17.08 0.10 -32.67
CA GLY A 217 15.83 -0.03 -31.95
C GLY A 217 16.03 -0.46 -30.49
N HIS A 218 15.15 0.01 -29.60
CA HIS A 218 15.14 -0.35 -28.19
C HIS A 218 13.71 -0.73 -27.77
N ASP A 219 13.57 -1.81 -26.98
CA ASP A 219 12.28 -2.27 -26.45
C ASP A 219 11.66 -1.22 -25.55
N LEU A 220 12.49 -0.56 -24.73
CA LEU A 220 12.09 0.58 -23.90
C LEU A 220 12.99 1.79 -24.16
N VAL A 221 12.38 2.95 -24.35
CA VAL A 221 13.04 4.25 -24.30
C VAL A 221 12.46 5.03 -23.12
N ILE A 222 13.31 5.61 -22.28
CA ILE A 222 12.90 6.49 -21.18
C ILE A 222 13.61 7.84 -21.30
N ALA A 223 12.88 8.91 -20.96
CA ALA A 223 13.44 10.22 -20.69
C ALA A 223 12.83 10.76 -19.39
N SER A 224 13.66 11.04 -18.39
CA SER A 224 13.22 11.44 -17.05
C SER A 224 13.85 12.74 -16.58
N TYR A 225 13.02 13.75 -16.31
CA TYR A 225 13.39 15.07 -15.74
C TYR A 225 14.26 15.96 -16.66
N VAL A 226 14.43 15.58 -17.92
CA VAL A 226 15.30 16.25 -18.92
C VAL A 226 14.54 17.11 -19.93
N LEU A 227 13.24 16.89 -20.17
CA LEU A 227 12.48 17.68 -21.13
C LEU A 227 12.17 19.09 -20.59
N GLY A 228 12.15 19.27 -19.28
CA GLY A 228 12.18 20.59 -18.62
C GLY A 228 13.47 21.38 -18.89
N GLU A 229 14.57 20.68 -19.15
CA GLU A 229 15.90 21.26 -19.43
C GLU A 229 16.06 21.65 -20.91
N ILE A 230 15.16 21.24 -21.81
CA ILE A 230 15.17 21.67 -23.21
C ILE A 230 14.23 22.89 -23.35
N PRO A 231 14.72 24.13 -23.58
CA PRO A 231 13.89 25.33 -23.42
C PRO A 231 12.88 25.51 -24.57
N SER A 232 13.33 25.24 -25.79
CA SER A 232 12.52 25.39 -27.00
C SER A 232 11.51 24.25 -27.13
N LEU A 233 10.22 24.60 -27.28
CA LEU A 233 9.16 23.63 -27.59
C LEU A 233 9.44 22.87 -28.90
N LYS A 234 10.04 23.54 -29.89
CA LYS A 234 10.41 22.95 -31.19
C LYS A 234 11.50 21.90 -31.04
N ASP A 235 12.45 22.11 -30.13
CA ASP A 235 13.56 21.19 -29.90
C ASP A 235 13.15 20.05 -28.95
N ARG A 236 12.28 20.30 -27.95
CA ARG A 236 11.56 19.25 -27.20
C ARG A 236 10.83 18.30 -28.16
N ILE A 237 10.03 18.85 -29.09
CA ILE A 237 9.33 18.09 -30.13
C ILE A 237 10.31 17.30 -31.01
N THR A 238 11.40 17.93 -31.44
CA THR A 238 12.40 17.29 -32.33
C THR A 238 13.11 16.12 -31.65
N ILE A 239 13.49 16.28 -30.38
CA ILE A 239 14.14 15.24 -29.57
C ILE A 239 13.16 14.11 -29.26
N VAL A 240 11.95 14.41 -28.80
CA VAL A 240 10.92 13.38 -28.51
C VAL A 240 10.54 12.57 -29.75
N ARG A 241 10.54 13.18 -30.94
CA ARG A 241 10.40 12.45 -32.21
C ARG A 241 11.57 11.51 -32.49
N GLN A 242 12.81 11.94 -32.25
CA GLN A 242 13.99 11.08 -32.41
C GLN A 242 13.99 9.91 -31.42
N LEU A 243 13.59 10.14 -30.16
CA LEU A 243 13.42 9.08 -29.16
C LEU A 243 12.32 8.09 -29.57
N TRP A 244 11.20 8.59 -30.10
CA TRP A 244 10.13 7.76 -30.64
C TRP A 244 10.57 6.93 -31.86
N ASP A 245 11.32 7.52 -32.80
CA ASP A 245 11.87 6.80 -33.97
C ASP A 245 12.96 5.77 -33.57
N LEU A 246 13.51 5.84 -32.34
CA LEU A 246 14.39 4.83 -31.71
C LEU A 246 13.63 3.80 -30.85
N THR A 247 12.33 4.01 -30.61
CA THR A 247 11.46 3.13 -29.80
C THR A 247 10.87 2.01 -30.66
N GLN A 248 11.12 0.75 -30.28
CA GLN A 248 10.48 -0.43 -30.87
C GLN A 248 9.14 -0.74 -30.22
N ASP A 249 9.04 -0.71 -28.89
CA ASP A 249 7.80 -1.03 -28.18
C ASP A 249 7.33 0.13 -27.26
N VAL A 250 8.03 0.42 -26.16
CA VAL A 250 7.54 1.33 -25.10
C VAL A 250 8.37 2.62 -25.00
N LEU A 251 7.71 3.79 -25.01
CA LEU A 251 8.32 5.09 -24.69
C LEU A 251 7.75 5.65 -23.38
N VAL A 252 8.62 5.98 -22.44
CA VAL A 252 8.29 6.54 -21.12
C VAL A 252 8.84 7.97 -21.03
N LEU A 253 7.98 8.95 -20.77
CA LEU A 253 8.38 10.33 -20.47
C LEU A 253 7.97 10.69 -19.04
N VAL A 254 8.90 11.21 -18.23
CA VAL A 254 8.67 11.61 -16.82
C VAL A 254 9.23 13.01 -16.58
N GLU A 255 8.47 13.87 -15.90
CA GLU A 255 8.86 15.26 -15.58
C GLU A 255 8.44 15.62 -14.14
N PRO A 256 8.99 16.70 -13.52
CA PRO A 256 8.54 17.18 -12.23
C PRO A 256 7.02 17.44 -12.16
N GLY A 257 6.41 17.07 -11.05
CA GLY A 257 4.97 17.18 -10.76
C GLY A 257 4.54 18.61 -10.46
N THR A 258 4.71 19.47 -11.46
CA THR A 258 4.50 20.92 -11.45
C THR A 258 3.59 21.30 -12.64
N PRO A 259 3.01 22.51 -12.66
CA PRO A 259 2.25 22.98 -13.82
C PRO A 259 3.06 22.90 -15.12
N HIS A 260 4.35 23.26 -15.08
CA HIS A 260 5.22 23.25 -16.25
C HIS A 260 5.52 21.83 -16.74
N GLY A 261 6.01 20.94 -15.87
CA GLY A 261 6.32 19.55 -16.24
C GLY A 261 5.09 18.77 -16.73
N SER A 262 3.93 18.97 -16.09
CA SER A 262 2.66 18.37 -16.52
C SER A 262 2.19 18.93 -17.89
N ASN A 263 2.47 20.20 -18.19
CA ASN A 263 2.25 20.78 -19.51
C ASN A 263 3.16 20.19 -20.58
N ILE A 264 4.48 20.01 -20.32
CA ILE A 264 5.40 19.33 -21.25
C ILE A 264 4.86 17.94 -21.60
N ILE A 265 4.54 17.13 -20.58
CA ILE A 265 3.99 15.78 -20.74
C ILE A 265 2.72 15.79 -21.59
N THR A 266 1.83 16.78 -21.38
CA THR A 266 0.60 16.95 -22.16
C THR A 266 0.86 17.35 -23.62
N GLN A 267 1.82 18.25 -23.85
CA GLN A 267 2.23 18.69 -25.20
C GLN A 267 2.89 17.55 -25.99
N MET A 268 3.83 16.82 -25.39
CA MET A 268 4.53 15.70 -26.04
C MET A 268 3.57 14.55 -26.35
N ARG A 269 2.64 14.24 -25.43
CA ARG A 269 1.55 13.28 -25.64
C ARG A 269 0.68 13.65 -26.84
N SER A 270 0.27 14.90 -26.92
CA SER A 270 -0.53 15.39 -28.05
C SER A 270 0.23 15.32 -29.37
N HIS A 271 1.55 15.60 -29.35
CA HIS A 271 2.39 15.58 -30.55
C HIS A 271 2.62 14.17 -31.12
N ILE A 272 2.96 13.18 -30.30
CA ILE A 272 3.22 11.79 -30.78
C ILE A 272 1.94 11.21 -31.40
N LEU A 273 0.81 11.33 -30.71
CA LEU A 273 -0.47 10.77 -31.17
C LEU A 273 -0.90 11.41 -32.50
N TRP A 274 -0.85 12.73 -32.60
CA TRP A 274 -1.13 13.45 -33.86
C TRP A 274 -0.17 13.04 -34.99
N MET A 275 1.11 12.85 -34.68
CA MET A 275 2.11 12.48 -35.69
C MET A 275 1.85 11.08 -36.26
N GLU A 276 1.64 10.07 -35.41
CA GLU A 276 1.37 8.70 -35.85
C GLU A 276 -0.01 8.60 -36.52
N GLU A 277 -1.05 9.27 -36.02
CA GLU A 277 -2.34 9.32 -36.70
C GLU A 277 -2.21 9.92 -38.11
N ARG A 278 -1.42 10.99 -38.27
CA ARG A 278 -1.13 11.61 -39.57
C ARG A 278 -0.27 10.73 -40.48
N LYS A 279 0.61 9.88 -39.94
CA LYS A 279 1.33 8.83 -40.69
C LYS A 279 0.34 7.75 -41.17
N HIS A 280 -0.46 7.20 -40.26
CA HIS A 280 -1.47 6.18 -40.52
C HIS A 280 -2.47 6.63 -41.60
N ARG A 281 -3.16 7.78 -41.40
CA ARG A 281 -4.12 8.34 -42.38
C ARG A 281 -3.52 8.48 -43.78
N LYS A 282 -2.24 8.87 -43.91
CA LYS A 282 -1.53 8.98 -45.21
C LYS A 282 -1.19 7.61 -45.83
N SER A 283 -0.91 6.60 -45.02
CA SER A 283 -0.66 5.23 -45.49
C SER A 283 -1.95 4.60 -46.02
N SER A 284 -3.07 4.71 -45.29
CA SER A 284 -4.39 4.18 -45.67
C SER A 284 -4.93 4.74 -46.99
N HIS A 285 -4.49 5.92 -47.42
CA HIS A 285 -4.89 6.53 -48.69
C HIS A 285 -4.02 6.12 -49.90
N LYS A 286 -2.90 5.42 -49.69
CA LYS A 286 -2.00 5.01 -50.79
C LYS A 286 -2.16 3.55 -51.21
N ASN A 287 -2.41 2.62 -50.29
CA ASN A 287 -2.47 1.19 -50.61
C ASN A 287 -3.91 0.69 -50.53
N LYS A 288 -4.61 0.67 -51.66
CA LYS A 288 -5.85 -0.11 -51.82
C LYS A 288 -5.60 -1.56 -52.25
N GLU A 289 -4.40 -1.88 -52.71
CA GLU A 289 -4.02 -3.20 -53.21
C GLU A 289 -2.76 -3.74 -52.50
N VAL A 290 -2.80 -5.05 -52.21
CA VAL A 290 -1.72 -6.00 -51.89
C VAL A 290 -0.42 -5.45 -51.27
N CYS A 291 -0.41 -5.29 -49.94
CA CYS A 291 0.71 -5.57 -49.01
C CYS A 291 0.32 -5.08 -47.60
N LYS A 292 -0.13 -5.95 -46.69
CA LYS A 292 -1.03 -5.53 -45.61
C LYS A 292 -0.45 -5.51 -44.19
N ASP A 293 0.66 -6.20 -43.92
CA ASP A 293 0.85 -6.79 -42.58
C ASP A 293 2.04 -6.31 -41.73
N LEU A 294 3.07 -5.64 -42.29
CA LEU A 294 4.28 -5.25 -41.53
C LEU A 294 4.52 -3.74 -41.36
N ILE A 295 4.32 -2.93 -42.41
CA ILE A 295 4.57 -1.48 -42.36
C ILE A 295 3.41 -0.73 -41.70
N THR A 296 2.19 -1.22 -41.91
CA THR A 296 0.92 -0.73 -41.35
C THR A 296 0.84 -0.85 -39.83
N GLN A 297 1.33 -1.97 -39.25
CA GLN A 297 1.30 -2.20 -37.81
C GLN A 297 2.16 -1.19 -37.04
N ASN A 298 3.36 -0.89 -37.54
CA ASN A 298 4.32 0.00 -36.87
C ASN A 298 4.00 1.51 -36.96
N ALA A 299 3.01 1.91 -37.76
CA ALA A 299 2.62 3.31 -38.02
C ALA A 299 1.54 3.84 -37.04
N CYS A 300 1.45 3.25 -35.84
CA CYS A 300 0.50 3.60 -34.79
C CYS A 300 1.20 3.74 -33.43
N ALA A 301 0.58 4.54 -32.55
CA ALA A 301 0.95 4.67 -31.14
C ALA A 301 -0.31 4.77 -30.29
N PHE A 302 -0.23 4.32 -29.04
CA PHE A 302 -1.31 4.49 -28.05
C PHE A 302 -0.77 4.65 -26.63
N VAL A 303 -1.52 5.35 -25.78
CA VAL A 303 -1.17 5.62 -24.38
C VAL A 303 -1.57 4.44 -23.49
N VAL A 304 -0.59 3.91 -22.76
CA VAL A 304 -0.74 2.83 -21.76
C VAL A 304 -1.01 3.41 -20.36
N ALA A 305 -0.35 4.52 -20.00
CA ALA A 305 -0.43 5.13 -18.68
C ALA A 305 -0.13 6.64 -18.73
N PRO A 306 -0.58 7.45 -17.75
CA PRO A 306 -1.42 7.09 -16.60
C PRO A 306 -2.90 6.91 -16.95
N CYS A 307 -3.48 7.81 -17.75
CA CYS A 307 -4.83 7.65 -18.30
C CYS A 307 -4.67 6.91 -19.66
N PRO A 308 -5.22 5.70 -19.81
CA PRO A 308 -4.95 4.79 -20.93
C PRO A 308 -5.80 5.10 -22.16
N HIS A 309 -6.05 6.37 -22.44
CA HIS A 309 -6.79 6.85 -23.62
C HIS A 309 -5.93 7.82 -24.42
N ASP A 310 -6.28 8.05 -25.67
CA ASP A 310 -5.49 8.85 -26.62
C ASP A 310 -6.05 10.27 -26.78
N GLY A 311 -7.37 10.45 -26.61
CA GLY A 311 -8.02 11.77 -26.62
C GLY A 311 -7.54 12.79 -25.57
N THR A 312 -8.01 14.03 -25.65
CA THR A 312 -7.64 15.13 -24.73
C THR A 312 -7.83 14.76 -23.25
N CYS A 313 -6.87 15.12 -22.39
CA CYS A 313 -6.96 14.88 -20.95
C CYS A 313 -8.14 15.67 -20.34
N PRO A 314 -9.13 15.05 -19.66
CA PRO A 314 -10.32 15.81 -19.25
C PRO A 314 -10.08 16.81 -18.09
N LEU A 315 -8.92 16.74 -17.42
CA LEU A 315 -8.48 17.79 -16.46
C LEU A 315 -8.14 19.13 -17.13
N VAL A 316 -7.92 19.18 -18.45
CA VAL A 316 -7.54 20.42 -19.16
C VAL A 316 -8.54 21.56 -18.90
N LYS A 317 -9.84 21.26 -18.76
CA LYS A 317 -10.89 22.24 -18.50
C LYS A 317 -11.06 22.61 -17.00
N SER A 318 -10.29 22.02 -16.09
CA SER A 318 -10.49 22.20 -14.63
C SER A 318 -9.50 23.16 -13.96
N GLY A 319 -8.59 23.79 -14.71
CA GLY A 319 -7.53 24.65 -14.14
C GLY A 319 -6.58 23.91 -13.18
N LYS A 320 -6.39 22.59 -13.38
CA LYS A 320 -5.50 21.73 -12.58
C LYS A 320 -4.68 20.82 -13.49
N TYR A 321 -3.53 20.38 -12.99
CA TYR A 321 -2.55 19.60 -13.73
C TYR A 321 -2.37 18.22 -13.09
N CYS A 322 -2.27 17.17 -13.91
CA CYS A 322 -2.16 15.79 -13.41
C CYS A 322 -0.73 15.51 -12.91
N HIS A 323 -0.62 15.08 -11.67
CA HIS A 323 0.63 14.68 -11.02
C HIS A 323 0.42 13.51 -10.04
N PHE A 324 1.53 12.98 -9.54
CA PHE A 324 1.62 11.76 -8.75
C PHE A 324 2.64 11.99 -7.63
N VAL A 325 2.38 11.46 -6.43
CA VAL A 325 3.27 11.58 -5.25
C VAL A 325 3.87 10.23 -4.91
N GLN A 326 5.17 10.03 -5.10
CA GLN A 326 5.89 8.90 -4.49
C GLN A 326 6.48 9.36 -3.15
N ARG A 327 5.94 8.86 -2.03
CA ARG A 327 6.55 9.05 -0.73
C ARG A 327 7.83 8.22 -0.64
N LEU A 328 8.94 8.83 -0.27
CA LEU A 328 10.25 8.21 -0.18
C LEU A 328 10.79 8.39 1.25
N GLU A 329 11.31 7.36 1.88
CA GLU A 329 12.10 7.52 3.10
C GLU A 329 13.42 8.24 2.76
N ARG A 330 13.73 9.34 3.47
CA ARG A 330 14.93 10.13 3.19
C ARG A 330 16.17 9.35 3.58
N THR A 331 17.09 9.18 2.63
CA THR A 331 18.41 8.60 2.89
C THR A 331 19.18 9.43 3.92
N SER A 332 20.16 8.83 4.61
CA SER A 332 21.09 9.54 5.50
C SER A 332 21.72 10.76 4.83
N SER A 333 22.12 10.68 3.56
CA SER A 333 22.57 11.83 2.76
C SER A 333 21.50 12.93 2.58
N GLN A 334 20.25 12.57 2.27
CA GLN A 334 19.16 13.54 2.16
C GLN A 334 18.83 14.21 3.51
N ARG A 335 18.89 13.47 4.62
CA ARG A 335 18.73 14.00 5.98
C ARG A 335 19.88 14.96 6.36
N ALA A 336 21.13 14.60 6.02
CA ALA A 336 22.31 15.39 6.35
C ALA A 336 22.42 16.71 5.57
N TYR A 337 22.06 16.72 4.27
CA TYR A 337 22.39 17.84 3.37
C TYR A 337 21.23 18.72 2.92
N LYS A 338 19.96 18.28 3.04
CA LYS A 338 18.81 19.18 2.83
C LYS A 338 18.61 20.11 4.04
N ARG A 339 17.74 21.10 3.88
CA ARG A 339 17.25 21.97 4.98
C ARG A 339 15.75 22.21 4.84
N SER A 340 15.07 22.22 5.96
CA SER A 340 13.79 22.93 6.17
C SER A 340 14.08 24.28 6.85
N LYS A 341 13.21 25.27 6.65
CA LYS A 341 13.27 26.53 7.40
C LYS A 341 12.41 26.37 8.67
N GLY A 342 13.02 26.43 9.85
CA GLY A 342 12.30 26.44 11.14
C GLY A 342 11.66 25.13 11.60
N GLU A 343 11.27 24.23 10.70
CA GLU A 343 10.76 22.89 11.03
C GLU A 343 11.86 21.81 11.02
N PRO A 344 11.76 20.74 11.83
CA PRO A 344 12.55 19.52 11.66
C PRO A 344 12.32 18.84 10.29
N LEU A 345 13.38 18.26 9.70
CA LEU A 345 13.24 17.47 8.48
C LEU A 345 12.52 16.15 8.76
N ARG A 346 11.24 16.07 8.35
CA ARG A 346 10.45 14.82 8.35
C ARG A 346 11.26 13.65 7.76
N GLY A 347 11.11 12.45 8.32
CA GLY A 347 11.83 11.25 7.85
C GLY A 347 11.53 10.82 6.41
N PHE A 348 10.53 11.41 5.76
CA PHE A 348 10.14 11.15 4.37
C PHE A 348 10.07 12.41 3.51
N GLU A 349 10.07 12.20 2.20
CA GLU A 349 9.89 13.20 1.15
C GLU A 349 8.78 12.77 0.19
N ASP A 350 7.87 13.68 -0.15
CA ASP A 350 6.76 13.42 -1.08
C ASP A 350 7.14 13.90 -2.48
N GLU A 351 7.79 13.02 -3.27
CA GLU A 351 8.25 13.36 -4.60
C GLU A 351 7.08 13.50 -5.58
N LYS A 352 6.96 14.67 -6.20
CA LYS A 352 5.92 14.97 -7.19
C LYS A 352 6.45 14.79 -8.61
N PHE A 353 5.78 13.97 -9.41
CA PHE A 353 6.08 13.75 -10.82
C PHE A 353 4.82 13.79 -11.71
N SER A 354 5.01 14.04 -13.00
CA SER A 354 4.03 13.89 -14.09
C SER A 354 4.64 12.94 -15.11
N TYR A 355 3.84 12.09 -15.76
CA TYR A 355 4.40 11.14 -16.74
C TYR A 355 3.38 10.74 -17.82
N VAL A 356 3.89 10.13 -18.89
CA VAL A 356 3.11 9.42 -19.91
C VAL A 356 3.90 8.20 -20.42
N VAL A 357 3.19 7.12 -20.73
CA VAL A 357 3.74 5.91 -21.34
C VAL A 357 3.00 5.65 -22.65
N PHE A 358 3.73 5.57 -23.75
CA PHE A 358 3.23 5.15 -25.06
C PHE A 358 3.69 3.72 -25.34
N ARG A 359 2.89 3.02 -26.16
CA ARG A 359 3.30 1.79 -26.83
C ARG A 359 3.17 1.98 -28.35
N ARG A 360 4.14 1.48 -29.12
CA ARG A 360 4.07 1.38 -30.59
C ARG A 360 3.12 0.26 -30.98
N GLY A 361 2.55 0.35 -32.17
CA GLY A 361 1.63 -0.65 -32.71
C GLY A 361 0.17 -0.23 -32.58
N GLN A 362 -0.72 -1.10 -33.05
CA GLN A 362 -2.16 -0.91 -32.85
C GLN A 362 -2.54 -1.22 -31.40
N ARG A 363 -3.38 -0.37 -30.81
CA ARG A 363 -4.03 -0.63 -29.52
C ARG A 363 -4.76 -1.98 -29.59
N PRO A 364 -4.50 -2.94 -28.67
CA PRO A 364 -5.21 -4.21 -28.64
C PRO A 364 -6.71 -3.98 -28.52
N ARG A 365 -7.49 -4.76 -29.28
CA ARG A 365 -8.97 -4.67 -29.28
C ARG A 365 -9.63 -5.54 -28.21
N GLU A 366 -8.88 -6.49 -27.66
CA GLU A 366 -9.31 -7.27 -26.51
C GLU A 366 -9.31 -6.38 -25.24
N PRO A 367 -10.28 -6.57 -24.34
CA PRO A 367 -10.25 -5.99 -22.99
C PRO A 367 -8.97 -6.30 -22.21
N TRP A 368 -8.50 -5.35 -21.39
CA TRP A 368 -7.36 -5.54 -20.46
C TRP A 368 -7.83 -5.55 -18.99
N PRO A 369 -7.28 -6.40 -18.10
CA PRO A 369 -7.79 -6.56 -16.73
C PRO A 369 -7.60 -5.28 -15.92
N LEU A 370 -8.52 -4.99 -14.99
CA LEU A 370 -8.56 -3.70 -14.31
C LEU A 370 -7.66 -3.72 -13.06
N ASP A 371 -6.36 -3.62 -13.34
CA ASP A 371 -5.23 -3.81 -12.43
C ASP A 371 -4.99 -5.29 -12.08
N GLY A 372 -4.24 -5.97 -12.96
CA GLY A 372 -3.77 -7.36 -12.82
C GLY A 372 -2.75 -7.56 -11.68
N LEU A 373 -3.21 -7.35 -10.45
CA LEU A 373 -2.43 -7.47 -9.22
C LEU A 373 -2.25 -8.94 -8.83
N LYS A 374 -1.13 -9.54 -9.25
CA LYS A 374 -0.47 -10.56 -8.44
C LYS A 374 0.41 -9.85 -7.41
N PHE A 375 0.07 -9.96 -6.13
CA PHE A 375 0.97 -9.59 -5.06
C PHE A 375 1.90 -10.77 -4.79
N ASP A 376 3.21 -10.60 -4.97
CA ASP A 376 4.18 -11.56 -4.45
C ASP A 376 3.98 -11.67 -2.93
N THR A 377 3.87 -12.88 -2.38
CA THR A 377 3.80 -13.10 -0.92
C THR A 377 5.04 -12.53 -0.22
N LEU A 378 5.01 -12.29 1.10
CA LEU A 378 6.22 -11.88 1.83
C LEU A 378 7.36 -12.91 1.67
N LYS A 379 7.00 -14.20 1.63
CA LYS A 379 7.93 -15.31 1.39
C LYS A 379 8.56 -15.25 -0.01
N GLU A 380 7.77 -14.97 -1.06
CA GLU A 380 8.30 -14.76 -2.41
C GLU A 380 9.08 -13.45 -2.56
N GLN A 381 8.65 -12.35 -1.92
CA GLN A 381 9.40 -11.09 -1.92
C GLN A 381 10.76 -11.29 -1.26
N HIS A 382 10.84 -12.08 -0.18
CA HIS A 382 12.10 -12.44 0.46
C HIS A 382 12.94 -13.41 -0.40
N ALA A 383 12.33 -14.39 -1.06
CA ALA A 383 13.02 -15.29 -2.01
C ALA A 383 13.44 -14.59 -3.32
N LYS A 384 12.88 -13.42 -3.63
CA LYS A 384 13.22 -12.55 -4.77
C LYS A 384 14.15 -11.39 -4.40
N ARG A 385 14.46 -11.16 -3.11
CA ARG A 385 15.56 -10.25 -2.70
C ARG A 385 16.88 -10.85 -3.15
N ASN A 386 17.85 -10.01 -3.49
CA ASN A 386 19.22 -10.47 -3.57
C ASN A 386 19.74 -10.67 -2.13
N PRO A 387 20.68 -11.59 -1.87
CA PRO A 387 21.28 -11.72 -0.54
C PRO A 387 21.89 -10.41 -0.03
N GLU A 388 22.46 -9.62 -0.92
CA GLU A 388 23.01 -8.27 -0.66
C GLU A 388 21.95 -7.23 -0.20
N ASP A 389 20.65 -7.47 -0.44
CA ASP A 389 19.55 -6.62 0.03
C ASP A 389 19.12 -6.97 1.48
N LEU A 390 19.67 -8.04 2.06
CA LEU A 390 19.49 -8.44 3.46
C LEU A 390 20.62 -7.94 4.37
N GLU A 391 21.73 -7.46 3.81
CA GLU A 391 22.84 -6.95 4.61
C GLU A 391 22.48 -5.63 5.29
N ILE A 392 22.54 -5.62 6.62
CA ILE A 392 22.34 -4.41 7.43
C ILE A 392 23.51 -3.44 7.19
N ASP A 393 23.18 -2.16 7.02
CA ASP A 393 24.16 -1.08 6.84
C ASP A 393 24.58 -0.55 8.23
N TYR A 394 25.38 -1.35 8.95
CA TYR A 394 25.79 -1.10 10.34
C TYR A 394 26.48 0.26 10.53
N GLU A 395 27.12 0.83 9.50
CA GLU A 395 27.72 2.17 9.55
C GLU A 395 26.68 3.29 9.78
N ASP A 396 25.45 3.17 9.25
CA ASP A 396 24.38 4.15 9.53
C ASP A 396 23.76 3.93 10.91
N TRP A 397 23.83 2.72 11.47
CA TRP A 397 23.21 2.39 12.76
C TRP A 397 24.06 2.93 13.92
N LEU A 398 25.38 2.68 13.93
CA LEU A 398 26.28 3.26 14.93
C LEU A 398 26.31 4.80 14.87
N LYS A 399 26.29 5.39 13.67
CA LYS A 399 26.32 6.85 13.50
C LYS A 399 25.01 7.56 13.82
N LEU A 400 23.91 6.81 14.03
CA LEU A 400 22.69 7.37 14.61
C LEU A 400 22.76 7.45 16.14
N GLN A 401 23.48 6.54 16.80
CA GLN A 401 23.72 6.62 18.25
C GLN A 401 24.74 7.73 18.58
N GLN A 402 25.85 7.79 17.86
CA GLN A 402 26.93 8.79 18.07
C GLN A 402 26.56 10.24 17.69
N ALA A 403 25.29 10.53 17.38
CA ALA A 403 24.83 11.85 16.92
C ALA A 403 24.01 12.62 17.97
N ASP A 404 23.53 11.97 19.03
CA ASP A 404 22.83 12.61 20.15
C ASP A 404 23.77 12.94 21.33
N ASP A 405 24.95 12.30 21.42
CA ASP A 405 25.98 12.57 22.44
C ASP A 405 26.85 13.80 22.11
N THR A 406 26.28 15.00 22.29
CA THR A 406 27.05 16.24 22.49
C THR A 406 26.52 16.99 23.71
N PRO A 407 27.22 16.97 24.87
CA PRO A 407 26.78 17.65 26.08
C PRO A 407 26.77 19.18 25.91
N HIS A 408 25.73 19.83 26.41
CA HIS A 408 25.75 21.26 26.73
C HIS A 408 25.80 21.44 28.25
N GLU A 409 26.68 22.34 28.69
CA GLU A 409 27.09 22.52 30.09
C GLU A 409 26.01 23.22 30.94
N VAL A 410 25.80 22.77 32.18
CA VAL A 410 25.73 23.67 33.35
C VAL A 410 26.29 22.96 34.59
N ALA A 411 27.30 23.58 35.21
CA ALA A 411 27.79 23.58 36.61
C ALA A 411 27.54 22.42 37.62
N ASP A 412 28.53 22.33 38.53
CA ASP A 412 28.52 21.76 39.90
C ASP A 412 28.45 20.22 40.12
N ALA A 413 29.24 19.59 41.03
CA ALA A 413 30.52 19.99 41.66
C ALA A 413 31.22 18.76 42.34
N VAL A 414 32.54 18.86 42.58
CA VAL A 414 33.40 18.14 43.58
C VAL A 414 33.39 16.58 43.75
N THR A 415 34.51 15.94 43.33
CA THR A 415 35.49 15.09 44.11
C THR A 415 35.06 13.82 44.89
N TYR A 416 35.86 12.74 45.04
CA TYR A 416 37.09 12.17 44.39
C TYR A 416 37.34 10.73 44.96
N ASP A 417 38.36 9.99 44.45
CA ASP A 417 38.98 8.75 45.02
C ASP A 417 38.13 7.45 45.19
N SER A 418 38.69 6.21 45.27
CA SER A 418 39.93 5.61 44.71
C SER A 418 39.95 4.05 44.87
N ASP A 419 40.95 3.39 44.26
CA ASP A 419 41.63 2.12 44.61
C ASP A 419 41.04 0.68 44.37
N ASP A 420 41.77 -0.05 43.52
CA ASP A 420 42.42 -1.39 43.72
C ASP A 420 41.78 -2.81 43.50
N LEU A 421 42.36 -3.47 42.48
CA LEU A 421 43.05 -4.79 42.45
C LEU A 421 42.30 -6.17 42.41
N GLU A 422 42.29 -6.73 41.19
CA GLU A 422 42.85 -8.03 40.74
C GLU A 422 42.43 -9.45 41.27
N THR A 423 42.53 -10.40 40.32
CA THR A 423 42.64 -11.88 40.42
C THR A 423 41.36 -12.75 40.58
N GLY A 424 41.40 -13.95 39.97
CA GLY A 424 40.43 -15.04 40.17
C GLY A 424 40.12 -15.86 38.90
N ASP A 425 40.39 -17.17 38.91
CA ASP A 425 40.03 -18.14 37.86
C ASP A 425 39.46 -19.42 38.49
N GLY A 426 38.63 -20.17 37.75
CA GLY A 426 38.13 -21.50 38.16
C GLY A 426 36.60 -21.68 38.21
N PRO A 427 36.09 -22.94 38.27
CA PRO A 427 34.84 -23.27 37.58
C PRO A 427 33.78 -24.12 38.33
N ARG A 428 32.59 -24.20 37.70
CA ARG A 428 31.48 -25.18 37.81
C ARG A 428 30.27 -24.90 38.72
N GLU A 429 29.12 -25.30 38.16
CA GLU A 429 27.89 -25.83 38.75
C GLU A 429 26.89 -24.93 39.55
N ALA A 430 25.68 -24.89 38.97
CA ALA A 430 24.35 -24.97 39.61
C ALA A 430 23.61 -23.72 40.17
N VAL A 431 22.28 -23.92 40.22
CA VAL A 431 21.21 -23.17 40.92
C VAL A 431 20.70 -21.85 40.31
N ASN A 432 19.38 -21.64 40.43
CA ASN A 432 18.62 -20.48 39.92
C ASN A 432 18.59 -19.29 40.91
N ALA A 433 18.59 -18.06 40.40
CA ALA A 433 17.77 -16.93 40.91
C ALA A 433 17.55 -15.90 39.76
N VAL A 434 16.37 -15.35 39.46
CA VAL A 434 15.66 -14.19 40.10
C VAL A 434 16.63 -13.05 40.51
N THR A 435 16.47 -11.79 40.08
CA THR A 435 15.25 -10.94 40.00
C THR A 435 15.29 -9.83 38.93
N TYR A 436 14.11 -9.20 38.71
CA TYR A 436 13.79 -7.79 38.42
C TYR A 436 14.93 -6.74 38.56
N ASP A 437 14.90 -5.57 37.90
CA ASP A 437 13.73 -4.82 37.36
C ASP A 437 14.09 -3.88 36.17
N SER A 438 13.07 -3.20 35.62
CA SER A 438 13.06 -1.89 34.91
C SER A 438 13.97 -1.64 33.68
N ASP A 439 13.57 -0.88 32.64
CA ASP A 439 12.27 -0.31 32.24
C ASP A 439 12.27 0.12 30.74
N VAL A 440 11.17 0.73 30.26
CA VAL A 440 11.09 1.66 29.09
C VAL A 440 10.80 1.09 27.67
N VAL A 441 9.49 0.95 27.38
CA VAL A 441 8.75 1.40 26.15
C VAL A 441 8.56 0.48 24.90
N GLU A 442 7.28 0.11 24.70
CA GLU A 442 6.58 -0.41 23.49
C GLU A 442 6.49 0.66 22.37
N THR A 443 6.50 0.48 21.03
CA THR A 443 6.33 -0.61 20.04
C THR A 443 4.93 -1.25 19.86
N ASP A 444 4.34 -1.12 18.66
CA ASP A 444 2.88 -1.29 18.42
C ASP A 444 2.53 -1.79 16.98
N ALA A 445 1.63 -2.80 16.83
CA ALA A 445 1.15 -3.37 15.52
C ALA A 445 -0.09 -4.33 15.59
N ALA A 446 -0.93 -4.41 14.53
CA ALA A 446 -2.19 -5.24 14.40
C ALA A 446 -2.74 -5.39 12.93
N ASN A 447 -3.72 -6.29 12.61
CA ASN A 447 -4.34 -6.51 11.23
C ASN A 447 -5.80 -7.21 11.14
N ASP A 448 -6.27 -7.92 10.05
CA ASP A 448 -7.69 -8.32 9.60
C ASP A 448 -7.96 -9.75 8.85
N ASN A 449 -9.19 -10.23 8.40
CA ASN A 449 -9.46 -11.44 7.45
C ASN A 449 -10.95 -11.79 6.99
N GLU A 450 -11.47 -12.42 5.87
CA GLU A 450 -11.21 -12.84 4.44
C GLU A 450 -12.32 -13.98 3.97
N GLU A 451 -12.40 -14.66 2.77
CA GLU A 451 -13.57 -15.25 1.90
C GLU A 451 -13.59 -16.77 1.36
N ASP A 452 -13.00 -17.02 0.15
CA ASP A 452 -13.18 -17.93 -1.04
C ASP A 452 -14.51 -18.67 -1.41
N LYS A 453 -14.80 -19.29 -2.59
CA LYS A 453 -14.10 -19.62 -3.89
C LYS A 453 -14.95 -19.28 -5.15
N ASP A 454 -14.34 -19.29 -6.35
CA ASP A 454 -14.84 -19.99 -7.57
C ASP A 454 -14.01 -19.73 -8.87
N ALA A 455 -13.71 -20.81 -9.58
CA ALA A 455 -13.12 -20.93 -10.93
C ALA A 455 -13.88 -22.06 -11.67
N GLU A 456 -13.95 -22.17 -13.00
CA GLU A 456 -13.05 -21.73 -14.07
C GLU A 456 -13.78 -20.94 -15.19
N GLU A 457 -13.03 -20.49 -16.21
CA GLU A 457 -13.46 -19.81 -17.47
C GLU A 457 -14.26 -18.48 -17.35
N GLU A 458 -14.12 -17.48 -18.21
CA GLU A 458 -13.17 -17.24 -19.32
C GLU A 458 -12.06 -16.25 -18.93
N ARG A 459 -11.15 -15.92 -19.86
CA ARG A 459 -10.23 -14.76 -19.80
C ARG A 459 -10.93 -13.40 -19.95
N ALA A 460 -12.24 -13.30 -19.72
CA ALA A 460 -13.03 -12.09 -19.91
C ALA A 460 -12.55 -10.96 -19.00
N SER A 461 -11.79 -10.00 -19.54
CA SER A 461 -11.31 -8.86 -18.76
C SER A 461 -12.43 -7.89 -18.38
N ALA A 462 -12.17 -7.15 -17.31
CA ALA A 462 -12.91 -5.97 -16.89
C ALA A 462 -12.79 -4.76 -17.87
N ASP A 463 -13.39 -4.86 -19.07
CA ASP A 463 -13.42 -3.74 -20.02
C ASP A 463 -14.14 -2.51 -19.46
N LEU A 464 -13.63 -1.32 -19.77
CA LEU A 464 -14.33 -0.05 -19.56
C LEU A 464 -14.74 0.66 -20.86
N GLY A 465 -14.82 -0.11 -21.95
CA GLY A 465 -15.28 0.32 -23.28
C GLY A 465 -14.14 0.65 -24.25
N GLY A 466 -12.91 0.21 -23.94
CA GLY A 466 -11.68 0.57 -24.65
C GLY A 466 -10.40 0.08 -23.95
N GLY A 467 -10.50 -0.99 -23.16
CA GLY A 467 -9.42 -1.52 -22.34
C GLY A 467 -9.37 -0.87 -20.95
N TRP A 468 -8.15 -0.73 -20.42
CA TRP A 468 -7.84 -0.21 -19.08
C TRP A 468 -8.67 1.03 -18.68
N GLY A 469 -8.99 1.15 -17.39
CA GLY A 469 -9.28 2.43 -16.76
C GLY A 469 -8.52 2.57 -15.46
N ARG A 470 -7.85 3.71 -15.27
CA ARG A 470 -7.11 3.99 -14.03
C ARG A 470 -8.11 4.30 -12.93
N ILE A 471 -8.14 3.49 -11.87
CA ILE A 471 -8.85 3.83 -10.63
C ILE A 471 -8.29 5.16 -10.08
N VAL A 472 -9.17 6.10 -9.78
CA VAL A 472 -8.83 7.46 -9.33
C VAL A 472 -8.97 7.57 -7.82
N PHE A 473 -10.03 6.97 -7.27
CA PHE A 473 -10.31 6.84 -5.84
C PHE A 473 -10.69 5.38 -5.54
N MET A 474 -10.42 4.92 -4.32
CA MET A 474 -10.83 3.59 -3.84
C MET A 474 -12.31 3.30 -4.17
N PRO A 475 -12.64 2.11 -4.72
CA PRO A 475 -14.02 1.74 -5.03
C PRO A 475 -14.91 1.70 -3.78
N VAL A 476 -16.03 2.42 -3.81
CA VAL A 476 -17.03 2.44 -2.74
C VAL A 476 -18.12 1.41 -3.06
N ARG A 477 -18.16 0.31 -2.28
CA ARG A 477 -19.23 -0.70 -2.37
C ARG A 477 -20.53 -0.14 -1.80
N ARG A 478 -21.64 -0.36 -2.51
CA ARG A 478 -23.02 -0.14 -2.05
C ARG A 478 -23.89 -1.29 -2.55
N GLY A 479 -24.04 -2.34 -1.73
CA GLY A 479 -24.78 -3.56 -2.10
C GLY A 479 -24.17 -4.27 -3.32
N ARG A 480 -25.00 -4.52 -4.36
CA ARG A 480 -24.61 -5.11 -5.66
C ARG A 480 -23.98 -4.10 -6.64
N GLN A 481 -23.66 -2.89 -6.18
CA GLN A 481 -22.99 -1.84 -6.93
C GLN A 481 -21.61 -1.54 -6.36
N VAL A 482 -20.61 -1.48 -7.22
CA VAL A 482 -19.28 -0.93 -6.90
C VAL A 482 -19.15 0.42 -7.61
N THR A 483 -19.20 1.50 -6.82
CA THR A 483 -19.02 2.86 -7.33
C THR A 483 -17.54 3.20 -7.35
N MET A 484 -16.95 3.34 -8.53
CA MET A 484 -15.55 3.72 -8.68
C MET A 484 -15.41 4.96 -9.56
N ASN A 485 -14.55 5.88 -9.14
CA ASN A 485 -14.19 7.03 -9.95
C ASN A 485 -12.97 6.62 -10.78
N VAL A 486 -13.04 6.70 -12.11
CA VAL A 486 -12.03 6.19 -13.05
C VAL A 486 -11.64 7.23 -14.10
N CYS A 487 -10.37 7.20 -14.52
CA CYS A 487 -9.92 7.82 -15.77
C CYS A 487 -9.83 6.72 -16.83
N ARG A 488 -10.83 6.66 -17.72
CA ARG A 488 -10.98 5.60 -18.73
C ARG A 488 -11.08 6.18 -20.15
N SER A 489 -11.17 5.31 -21.15
CA SER A 489 -11.74 5.72 -22.44
C SER A 489 -13.27 5.57 -22.45
N THR A 490 -13.93 6.39 -23.26
CA THR A 490 -15.34 6.26 -23.63
C THR A 490 -15.57 5.46 -24.91
N LYS A 491 -14.51 5.14 -25.68
CA LYS A 491 -14.60 4.54 -27.03
C LYS A 491 -13.59 3.40 -27.22
N ARG A 492 -13.95 2.39 -28.02
CA ARG A 492 -13.13 1.19 -28.25
C ARG A 492 -11.81 1.45 -28.99
N ASP A 493 -11.73 2.54 -29.74
CA ASP A 493 -10.50 3.01 -30.41
C ASP A 493 -9.61 3.88 -29.49
N ALA A 494 -10.08 4.15 -28.27
CA ALA A 494 -9.53 5.07 -27.28
C ALA A 494 -9.38 6.56 -27.70
N SER A 495 -10.05 6.98 -28.77
CA SER A 495 -9.99 8.35 -29.31
C SER A 495 -10.49 9.43 -28.34
N GLU A 496 -11.28 9.05 -27.33
CA GLU A 496 -11.80 9.93 -26.28
C GLU A 496 -11.53 9.37 -24.88
N GLY A 497 -11.50 10.26 -23.89
CA GLY A 497 -11.29 9.92 -22.49
C GLY A 497 -12.25 10.65 -21.57
N SER A 498 -12.54 10.04 -20.42
CA SER A 498 -13.42 10.61 -19.40
C SER A 498 -12.87 10.38 -18.00
N TYR A 499 -13.22 11.31 -17.10
CA TYR A 499 -13.22 11.06 -15.66
C TYR A 499 -14.66 10.79 -15.24
N ASP A 500 -15.01 9.52 -15.13
CA ASP A 500 -16.36 9.08 -14.81
C ASP A 500 -16.43 8.52 -13.39
N ARG A 501 -17.53 8.82 -12.69
CA ARG A 501 -18.02 7.98 -11.61
C ARG A 501 -18.85 6.86 -12.23
N ILE A 502 -18.26 5.70 -12.43
CA ILE A 502 -18.98 4.53 -12.93
C ILE A 502 -19.57 3.72 -11.76
N VAL A 503 -20.74 3.16 -12.01
CA VAL A 503 -21.46 2.30 -11.06
C VAL A 503 -21.53 0.91 -11.68
N VAL A 504 -20.60 0.04 -11.26
CA VAL A 504 -20.46 -1.31 -11.81
C VAL A 504 -21.38 -2.25 -11.05
N THR A 505 -22.22 -3.00 -11.78
CA THR A 505 -23.06 -4.08 -11.22
C THR A 505 -22.63 -5.41 -11.80
N HIS A 506 -22.79 -6.48 -11.03
CA HIS A 506 -22.49 -7.85 -11.49
C HIS A 506 -23.21 -8.19 -12.80
N SER A 507 -24.46 -7.74 -12.97
CA SER A 507 -25.26 -7.96 -14.19
C SER A 507 -24.88 -7.11 -15.41
N LYS A 508 -24.03 -6.08 -15.25
CA LYS A 508 -23.54 -5.24 -16.37
C LYS A 508 -22.09 -5.48 -16.73
N ASN A 509 -21.25 -5.86 -15.77
CA ASN A 509 -19.86 -6.28 -16.00
C ASN A 509 -19.39 -7.16 -14.81
N PRO A 510 -19.57 -8.50 -14.90
CA PRO A 510 -19.31 -9.40 -13.78
C PRO A 510 -17.83 -9.46 -13.39
N THR A 511 -16.90 -9.45 -14.37
CA THR A 511 -15.45 -9.49 -14.07
C THR A 511 -14.99 -8.25 -13.32
N LEU A 512 -15.34 -7.04 -13.78
CA LEU A 512 -14.96 -5.81 -13.10
C LEU A 512 -15.57 -5.74 -11.70
N HIS A 513 -16.83 -6.16 -11.57
CA HIS A 513 -17.51 -6.27 -10.27
C HIS A 513 -16.82 -7.28 -9.34
N ARG A 514 -16.18 -8.34 -9.86
CA ARG A 514 -15.40 -9.31 -9.07
C ARG A 514 -14.01 -8.76 -8.69
N GLN A 515 -13.30 -8.13 -9.63
CA GLN A 515 -11.93 -7.61 -9.44
C GLN A 515 -11.88 -6.43 -8.46
N ALA A 516 -12.66 -5.37 -8.70
CA ALA A 516 -12.65 -4.15 -7.87
C ALA A 516 -13.22 -4.35 -6.44
N LYS A 517 -13.63 -5.58 -6.13
CA LYS A 517 -14.12 -6.04 -4.84
C LYS A 517 -12.92 -6.53 -3.98
N ARG A 518 -11.90 -7.20 -4.56
CA ARG A 518 -10.80 -7.94 -3.85
C ARG A 518 -9.66 -7.05 -3.34
N SER A 519 -9.91 -6.18 -2.35
CA SER A 519 -8.84 -5.36 -1.71
C SER A 519 -9.16 -4.96 -0.27
N ILE A 520 -8.22 -5.12 0.68
CA ILE A 520 -8.36 -4.61 2.05
C ILE A 520 -8.06 -3.11 2.10
N TRP A 521 -9.06 -2.36 2.52
CA TRP A 521 -8.95 -1.28 3.50
C TRP A 521 -10.20 -1.38 4.39
N ALA A 522 -10.10 -1.19 5.71
CA ALA A 522 -11.28 -1.32 6.59
C ALA A 522 -12.32 -0.21 6.27
N LYS A 523 -13.59 -0.58 6.34
CA LYS A 523 -14.73 0.23 5.91
C LYS A 523 -15.54 0.71 7.11
N ASP A 524 -16.20 1.85 6.91
CA ASP A 524 -17.26 2.38 7.78
C ASP A 524 -18.39 1.39 8.11
N THR A 525 -18.57 0.32 7.33
CA THR A 525 -19.62 -0.70 7.50
C THR A 525 -19.12 -2.04 8.06
N ASP A 526 -17.84 -2.18 8.39
CA ASP A 526 -17.32 -3.42 8.98
C ASP A 526 -17.76 -3.54 10.46
N ILE A 527 -17.90 -4.78 10.97
CA ILE A 527 -18.20 -5.09 12.37
C ILE A 527 -17.07 -5.94 12.95
N ILE A 528 -16.50 -5.49 14.07
CA ILE A 528 -15.40 -6.14 14.78
C ILE A 528 -15.91 -6.70 16.10
N VAL A 529 -15.80 -8.01 16.27
CA VAL A 529 -16.15 -8.79 17.47
C VAL A 529 -14.87 -9.00 18.29
N ALA A 530 -14.63 -8.09 19.22
CA ALA A 530 -13.40 -8.04 20.01
C ALA A 530 -13.60 -8.63 21.42
N THR A 531 -12.69 -9.49 21.91
CA THR A 531 -12.79 -10.02 23.29
C THR A 531 -11.42 -10.28 23.88
N THR A 532 -11.25 -10.19 25.21
CA THR A 532 -10.17 -10.93 25.88
C THR A 532 -10.36 -12.43 25.59
N PRO A 533 -9.31 -13.25 25.41
CA PRO A 533 -9.47 -14.69 25.23
C PRO A 533 -10.38 -15.33 26.29
N LYS A 534 -11.18 -16.31 25.85
CA LYS A 534 -12.07 -17.13 26.70
C LYS A 534 -13.22 -16.41 27.41
N SER A 535 -13.34 -15.08 27.32
CA SER A 535 -14.48 -14.30 27.86
C SER A 535 -15.82 -14.46 27.12
N GLY A 536 -16.02 -15.55 26.36
CA GLY A 536 -17.27 -15.83 25.62
C GLY A 536 -17.19 -15.69 24.09
N THR A 537 -16.00 -15.55 23.51
CA THR A 537 -15.76 -15.26 22.08
C THR A 537 -16.55 -16.13 21.10
N THR A 538 -16.54 -17.45 21.29
CA THR A 538 -17.27 -18.42 20.45
C THR A 538 -18.77 -18.15 20.43
N TRP A 539 -19.33 -17.75 21.58
CA TRP A 539 -20.75 -17.44 21.73
C TRP A 539 -21.10 -16.07 21.15
N LEU A 540 -20.28 -15.03 21.39
CA LEU A 540 -20.50 -13.72 20.78
C LEU A 540 -20.33 -13.75 19.26
N LYS A 541 -19.38 -14.51 18.71
CA LYS A 541 -19.26 -14.74 17.26
C LYS A 541 -20.53 -15.41 16.70
N ALA A 542 -21.02 -16.48 17.35
CA ALA A 542 -22.24 -17.17 16.95
C ALA A 542 -23.48 -16.25 16.99
N LEU A 543 -23.66 -15.49 18.08
CA LEU A 543 -24.75 -14.54 18.24
C LEU A 543 -24.65 -13.38 17.24
N THR A 544 -23.49 -12.76 17.08
CA THR A 544 -23.30 -11.64 16.12
C THR A 544 -23.55 -12.11 14.69
N PHE A 545 -23.00 -13.27 14.31
CA PHE A 545 -23.28 -13.87 13.01
C PHE A 545 -24.77 -14.14 12.82
N SER A 546 -25.43 -14.76 13.78
CA SER A 546 -26.86 -15.07 13.68
C SER A 546 -27.71 -13.80 13.64
N ILE A 547 -27.47 -12.81 14.49
CA ILE A 547 -28.22 -11.54 14.51
C ILE A 547 -28.11 -10.76 13.19
N VAL A 548 -26.91 -10.71 12.62
CA VAL A 548 -26.65 -9.98 11.36
C VAL A 548 -27.15 -10.76 10.14
N ASN A 549 -27.09 -12.09 10.17
CA ASN A 549 -27.45 -12.96 9.04
C ASN A 549 -28.80 -13.70 9.24
N ARG A 550 -29.62 -13.32 10.23
CA ARG A 550 -30.91 -13.97 10.55
C ARG A 550 -31.92 -13.96 9.40
N GLN A 551 -31.84 -12.96 8.53
CA GLN A 551 -32.65 -12.84 7.32
C GLN A 551 -31.98 -13.49 6.08
N CYS A 552 -30.80 -14.09 6.24
CA CYS A 552 -30.05 -14.78 5.18
C CYS A 552 -30.12 -16.31 5.30
N PHE A 553 -30.39 -16.85 6.50
CA PHE A 553 -30.39 -18.29 6.78
C PHE A 553 -31.56 -18.68 7.68
N SER A 554 -32.28 -19.74 7.31
CA SER A 554 -33.29 -20.35 8.19
C SER A 554 -32.63 -21.12 9.34
N ILE A 555 -33.36 -21.36 10.43
CA ILE A 555 -32.83 -21.95 11.67
C ILE A 555 -32.45 -23.44 11.50
N GLU A 556 -33.10 -24.11 10.55
CA GLU A 556 -32.92 -25.52 10.18
C GLU A 556 -31.67 -25.74 9.31
N ASN A 557 -31.28 -24.72 8.52
CA ASN A 557 -30.19 -24.77 7.55
C ASN A 557 -29.08 -23.75 7.86
N HIS A 558 -28.97 -23.33 9.13
CA HIS A 558 -28.07 -22.25 9.52
C HIS A 558 -26.60 -22.72 9.49
N PRO A 559 -25.64 -21.92 8.97
CA PRO A 559 -24.22 -22.32 8.86
C PRO A 559 -23.57 -22.78 10.16
N LEU A 560 -24.02 -22.28 11.31
CA LEU A 560 -23.59 -22.73 12.65
C LEU A 560 -23.80 -24.23 12.91
N LEU A 561 -24.66 -24.91 12.16
CA LEU A 561 -24.91 -26.35 12.27
C LEU A 561 -23.79 -27.18 11.62
N THR A 562 -23.05 -26.61 10.68
CA THR A 562 -22.05 -27.29 9.84
C THR A 562 -20.65 -26.68 9.91
N SER A 563 -20.51 -25.48 10.49
CA SER A 563 -19.27 -24.71 10.60
C SER A 563 -19.09 -24.15 12.02
N ASN A 564 -17.85 -24.03 12.48
CA ASN A 564 -17.55 -23.46 13.79
C ASN A 564 -17.75 -21.93 13.79
N PRO A 565 -18.21 -21.31 14.91
CA PRO A 565 -18.35 -19.85 15.00
C PRO A 565 -17.08 -19.04 14.68
N HIS A 566 -15.89 -19.64 14.86
CA HIS A 566 -14.62 -19.01 14.52
C HIS A 566 -14.32 -19.01 13.02
N GLU A 567 -14.89 -19.94 12.24
CA GLU A 567 -14.82 -19.98 10.77
C GLU A 567 -15.79 -18.97 10.13
N LEU A 568 -16.98 -18.81 10.73
CA LEU A 568 -18.04 -17.92 10.24
C LEU A 568 -17.79 -16.43 10.54
N VAL A 569 -16.98 -16.13 11.55
CA VAL A 569 -16.50 -14.79 11.88
C VAL A 569 -14.97 -14.88 12.01
N PRO A 570 -14.21 -14.91 10.89
CA PRO A 570 -12.77 -15.14 10.89
C PRO A 570 -11.97 -14.12 11.72
N TYR A 571 -10.77 -14.49 12.15
CA TYR A 571 -9.92 -13.69 13.02
C TYR A 571 -8.93 -12.78 12.29
N PHE A 572 -8.83 -11.56 12.82
CA PHE A 572 -7.84 -10.54 12.50
C PHE A 572 -6.39 -11.05 12.60
N GLU A 573 -6.01 -11.56 13.77
CA GLU A 573 -4.63 -11.95 14.09
C GLU A 573 -4.24 -13.39 13.68
N HIS A 574 -5.17 -14.18 13.12
CA HIS A 574 -4.93 -15.60 12.85
C HIS A 574 -5.12 -16.05 11.40
N ASP A 575 -5.86 -15.31 10.55
CA ASP A 575 -6.28 -15.89 9.26
C ASP A 575 -5.60 -15.28 7.98
N ILE A 576 -5.46 -13.95 7.76
CA ILE A 576 -4.58 -13.44 6.63
C ILE A 576 -3.15 -13.24 7.12
N TYR A 577 -3.02 -12.48 8.21
CA TYR A 577 -1.76 -11.82 8.54
C TYR A 577 -0.83 -12.73 9.33
N ALA A 578 -1.35 -13.86 9.83
CA ALA A 578 -0.58 -15.09 9.91
C ALA A 578 -0.44 -15.67 8.49
N ASN A 579 0.79 -15.83 7.98
CA ASN A 579 1.07 -16.21 6.59
C ASN A 579 0.73 -17.69 6.25
N ASN A 580 -0.54 -18.07 6.31
CA ASN A 580 -1.07 -19.36 5.86
C ASN A 580 -1.59 -19.25 4.42
N HIS A 581 -0.70 -19.10 3.44
CA HIS A 581 -1.02 -18.70 2.06
C HIS A 581 -2.08 -19.53 1.31
N ASP A 582 -2.41 -20.74 1.76
CA ASP A 582 -3.43 -21.63 1.18
C ASP A 582 -4.78 -21.61 1.92
N GLN A 583 -4.86 -20.92 3.05
CA GLN A 583 -6.05 -20.74 3.89
C GLN A 583 -6.41 -19.26 4.11
N ILE A 584 -5.73 -18.34 3.43
CA ILE A 584 -6.23 -16.97 3.21
C ILE A 584 -7.31 -17.05 2.12
N PRO A 585 -8.59 -16.77 2.42
CA PRO A 585 -9.65 -16.78 1.44
C PRO A 585 -9.94 -15.29 1.07
N HIS A 586 -10.36 -14.80 -0.11
CA HIS A 586 -10.34 -13.31 -0.42
C HIS A 586 -11.31 -12.32 0.33
N LEU A 587 -11.59 -11.03 0.01
CA LEU A 587 -12.48 -10.15 0.86
C LEU A 587 -13.96 -9.90 0.44
N PRO A 588 -14.28 -9.89 -0.84
CA PRO A 588 -15.60 -9.76 -1.48
C PRO A 588 -16.84 -10.55 -1.03
N ASN A 589 -16.84 -11.88 -1.14
CA ASN A 589 -17.95 -12.78 -0.86
C ASN A 589 -18.30 -12.90 0.62
N MET A 590 -17.47 -12.38 1.54
CA MET A 590 -17.93 -12.10 2.90
C MET A 590 -19.25 -11.32 2.84
N ILE A 591 -20.23 -11.77 3.61
CA ILE A 591 -21.53 -11.09 3.71
C ILE A 591 -21.28 -9.69 4.30
N GLU A 592 -21.97 -8.68 3.77
CA GLU A 592 -21.89 -7.31 4.32
C GLU A 592 -23.07 -7.09 5.27
N PRO A 593 -22.88 -6.44 6.43
CA PRO A 593 -21.62 -5.91 6.96
C PRO A 593 -20.62 -7.00 7.32
N ARG A 594 -19.35 -6.85 6.90
CA ARG A 594 -18.33 -7.89 7.11
C ARG A 594 -18.06 -8.09 8.60
N LEU A 595 -18.18 -9.33 9.05
CA LEU A 595 -17.93 -9.72 10.43
C LEU A 595 -16.51 -10.23 10.59
N PHE A 596 -15.81 -9.68 11.58
CA PHE A 596 -14.44 -10.02 11.90
C PHE A 596 -14.27 -10.24 13.40
N GLY A 597 -13.48 -11.21 13.82
CA GLY A 597 -13.12 -11.45 15.22
C GLY A 597 -11.74 -10.94 15.57
N THR A 598 -11.50 -10.55 16.81
CA THR A 598 -10.16 -10.17 17.27
C THR A 598 -9.95 -10.34 18.77
N HIS A 599 -8.73 -10.71 19.16
CA HIS A 599 -8.19 -10.67 20.52
C HIS A 599 -7.19 -9.53 20.73
N ILE A 600 -7.02 -8.65 19.74
CA ILE A 600 -6.08 -7.52 19.83
C ILE A 600 -6.64 -6.46 20.80
N PRO A 601 -5.84 -5.93 21.75
CA PRO A 601 -6.29 -4.84 22.63
C PRO A 601 -6.62 -3.57 21.83
N PHE A 602 -7.58 -2.78 22.32
CA PHE A 602 -8.12 -1.64 21.55
C PHE A 602 -7.05 -0.66 21.07
N HIS A 603 -6.03 -0.39 21.89
CA HIS A 603 -4.95 0.53 21.53
C HIS A 603 -4.16 0.07 20.30
N ALA A 604 -4.01 -1.24 20.10
CA ALA A 604 -3.19 -1.79 19.01
C ALA A 604 -3.94 -1.92 17.68
N LEU A 605 -5.28 -2.05 17.67
CA LEU A 605 -6.13 -2.24 16.47
C LEU A 605 -5.72 -1.38 15.25
N THR A 606 -5.95 -1.87 14.02
CA THR A 606 -5.50 -1.18 12.80
C THR A 606 -5.99 0.27 12.73
N LYS A 607 -5.17 1.16 12.16
CA LYS A 607 -5.50 2.58 12.10
C LYS A 607 -6.82 2.84 11.34
N SER A 608 -7.09 2.09 10.27
CA SER A 608 -8.38 2.15 9.57
C SER A 608 -9.55 1.69 10.45
N SER A 609 -9.38 0.66 11.29
CA SER A 609 -10.41 0.24 12.25
C SER A 609 -10.58 1.22 13.43
N LYS A 610 -9.53 1.97 13.82
CA LYS A 610 -9.65 3.03 14.85
C LYS A 610 -10.29 4.33 14.31
N GLU A 611 -10.02 4.70 13.06
CA GLU A 611 -10.48 5.97 12.43
C GLU A 611 -11.78 5.89 11.60
N SER A 612 -12.11 4.74 10.98
CA SER A 612 -13.38 4.58 10.23
C SER A 612 -14.61 4.54 11.14
N ASN A 613 -15.81 4.57 10.56
CA ASN A 613 -17.06 4.42 11.31
C ASN A 613 -17.43 2.95 11.65
N CYS A 614 -16.52 1.99 11.43
CA CYS A 614 -16.77 0.57 11.70
C CYS A 614 -17.25 0.32 13.15
N LYS A 615 -18.21 -0.57 13.33
CA LYS A 615 -18.77 -0.92 14.64
C LYS A 615 -17.87 -1.93 15.35
N ILE A 616 -17.75 -1.80 16.66
CA ILE A 616 -17.04 -2.77 17.50
C ILE A 616 -18.00 -3.25 18.59
N ILE A 617 -18.15 -4.57 18.73
CA ILE A 617 -18.77 -5.16 19.92
C ILE A 617 -17.66 -5.81 20.74
N TYR A 618 -17.59 -5.42 22.00
CA TYR A 618 -16.69 -5.98 22.98
C TYR A 618 -17.43 -6.78 24.05
N ILE A 619 -16.94 -7.96 24.40
CA ILE A 619 -17.40 -8.68 25.60
C ILE A 619 -16.23 -9.07 26.50
N CYS A 620 -16.40 -8.82 27.80
CA CYS A 620 -15.59 -9.37 28.86
C CYS A 620 -16.42 -10.28 29.77
N ARG A 621 -15.78 -10.85 30.79
CA ARG A 621 -16.36 -11.83 31.70
C ARG A 621 -15.72 -11.66 33.08
N ASN A 622 -16.36 -12.12 34.15
CA ASN A 622 -15.73 -12.18 35.47
C ASN A 622 -14.37 -12.89 35.40
N LEU A 623 -13.41 -12.37 36.16
CA LEU A 623 -12.00 -12.66 35.93
C LEU A 623 -11.57 -14.01 36.52
N PHE A 624 -12.26 -14.49 37.56
CA PHE A 624 -12.06 -15.82 38.15
C PHE A 624 -12.42 -16.94 37.17
N ASP A 625 -13.61 -16.90 36.54
CA ASP A 625 -13.98 -17.86 35.49
C ASP A 625 -13.13 -17.68 34.21
N THR A 626 -12.77 -16.44 33.86
CA THR A 626 -11.92 -16.17 32.68
C THR A 626 -10.53 -16.79 32.86
N PHE A 627 -9.95 -16.68 34.05
CA PHE A 627 -8.70 -17.36 34.42
C PHE A 627 -8.84 -18.88 34.27
N VAL A 628 -9.78 -19.51 34.97
CA VAL A 628 -9.96 -20.98 34.96
C VAL A 628 -10.27 -21.49 33.54
N SER A 629 -11.05 -20.75 32.76
CA SER A 629 -11.33 -21.07 31.37
C SER A 629 -10.13 -20.89 30.43
N THR A 630 -9.13 -20.08 30.82
CA THR A 630 -7.88 -19.86 30.07
C THR A 630 -6.84 -20.91 30.42
N TRP A 631 -6.62 -21.16 31.71
CA TRP A 631 -5.73 -22.22 32.20
C TRP A 631 -6.07 -23.59 31.60
N ILE A 632 -7.33 -24.05 31.76
CA ILE A 632 -7.78 -25.35 31.22
C ILE A 632 -7.71 -25.39 29.69
N PHE A 633 -7.87 -24.25 29.00
CA PHE A 633 -7.75 -24.22 27.54
C PHE A 633 -6.30 -24.31 27.09
N ASN A 634 -5.40 -23.54 27.69
CA ASN A 634 -3.98 -23.52 27.33
C ASN A 634 -3.34 -24.91 27.52
N ASN A 635 -3.58 -25.58 28.65
CA ASN A 635 -3.12 -26.95 28.88
C ASN A 635 -3.72 -27.98 27.89
N LYS A 636 -4.85 -27.67 27.23
CA LYS A 636 -5.46 -28.49 26.17
C LYS A 636 -5.03 -28.15 24.73
N VAL A 637 -4.33 -27.04 24.50
CA VAL A 637 -3.91 -26.58 23.16
C VAL A 637 -2.41 -26.26 23.05
N LYS A 638 -1.65 -26.46 24.12
CA LYS A 638 -0.18 -26.48 24.11
C LYS A 638 0.36 -27.56 23.16
N GLN A 639 1.65 -27.47 22.83
CA GLN A 639 2.37 -28.58 22.22
C GLN A 639 2.58 -29.70 23.25
N GLU A 640 2.49 -30.96 22.83
CA GLU A 640 2.62 -32.14 23.69
C GLU A 640 3.97 -32.23 24.42
N SER A 641 5.01 -31.59 23.86
CA SER A 641 6.35 -31.50 24.43
C SER A 641 6.49 -30.47 25.58
N LEU A 642 5.42 -29.75 25.94
CA LEU A 642 5.42 -28.80 27.04
C LEU A 642 4.73 -29.40 28.27
N PRO A 643 5.25 -29.18 29.50
CA PRO A 643 4.58 -29.60 30.72
C PRO A 643 3.22 -28.92 30.87
N ASP A 644 2.34 -29.48 31.71
CA ASP A 644 1.13 -28.77 32.13
C ASP A 644 1.50 -27.67 33.12
N LEU A 645 1.01 -26.45 32.86
CA LEU A 645 1.14 -25.35 33.80
C LEU A 645 0.24 -25.66 35.00
N THR A 646 0.76 -25.62 36.23
CA THR A 646 -0.06 -25.83 37.43
C THR A 646 -1.12 -24.73 37.58
N LEU A 647 -2.13 -24.97 38.42
CA LEU A 647 -3.14 -23.96 38.71
C LEU A 647 -2.47 -22.73 39.36
N GLU A 648 -1.50 -22.98 40.24
CA GLU A 648 -0.76 -22.00 41.02
C GLU A 648 0.13 -21.12 40.14
N GLU A 649 0.96 -21.69 39.28
CA GLU A 649 1.81 -20.94 38.34
C GLU A 649 0.97 -20.11 37.35
N ALA A 650 -0.13 -20.70 36.85
CA ALA A 650 -1.05 -20.02 35.96
C ALA A 650 -1.76 -18.86 36.68
N PHE A 651 -2.15 -19.06 37.93
CA PHE A 651 -2.83 -18.05 38.75
C PHE A 651 -1.89 -16.89 39.11
N GLU A 652 -0.64 -17.16 39.47
CA GLU A 652 0.38 -16.13 39.69
C GLU A 652 0.68 -15.35 38.42
N SER A 653 0.80 -16.02 37.28
CA SER A 653 0.97 -15.36 35.97
C SER A 653 -0.23 -14.46 35.64
N TYR A 654 -1.46 -14.95 35.88
CA TYR A 654 -2.69 -14.20 35.67
C TYR A 654 -2.80 -12.98 36.61
N CYS A 655 -2.42 -13.12 37.88
CA CYS A 655 -2.35 -12.01 38.84
C CYS A 655 -1.35 -10.93 38.41
N LYS A 656 -0.21 -11.32 37.82
CA LYS A 656 0.78 -10.42 37.20
C LYS A 656 0.34 -9.89 35.83
N GLY A 657 -0.83 -10.28 35.33
CA GLY A 657 -1.35 -9.89 34.01
C GLY A 657 -0.72 -10.63 32.82
N ILE A 658 0.25 -11.51 33.07
CA ILE A 658 1.00 -12.28 32.07
C ILE A 658 0.06 -13.30 31.43
N THR A 659 -0.54 -12.88 30.31
CA THR A 659 -1.64 -13.58 29.63
C THR A 659 -1.58 -13.28 28.12
N ASN A 660 -2.13 -14.18 27.29
CA ASN A 660 -2.26 -13.92 25.86
C ASN A 660 -3.11 -12.65 25.63
N TYR A 661 -2.56 -11.67 24.90
CA TYR A 661 -3.14 -10.34 24.70
C TYR A 661 -3.35 -9.53 25.99
N GLY A 662 -2.60 -9.86 27.05
CA GLY A 662 -2.61 -9.14 28.32
C GLY A 662 -1.80 -7.82 28.31
N PRO A 663 -1.78 -7.10 29.45
CA PRO A 663 -2.50 -7.40 30.68
C PRO A 663 -4.02 -7.30 30.53
N TRP A 664 -4.76 -8.24 31.13
CA TRP A 664 -6.22 -8.32 30.98
C TRP A 664 -6.94 -7.03 31.43
N TRP A 665 -6.40 -6.32 32.43
CA TRP A 665 -6.93 -5.03 32.85
C TRP A 665 -6.75 -3.95 31.77
N ASN A 666 -5.58 -3.84 31.15
CA ASN A 666 -5.34 -2.90 30.05
C ASN A 666 -6.21 -3.22 28.83
N HIS A 667 -6.37 -4.50 28.51
CA HIS A 667 -7.24 -4.97 27.43
C HIS A 667 -8.69 -4.53 27.66
N MET A 668 -9.26 -4.84 28.83
CA MET A 668 -10.65 -4.54 29.17
C MET A 668 -10.91 -3.05 29.38
N LEU A 669 -10.00 -2.33 30.06
CA LEU A 669 -10.12 -0.89 30.27
C LEU A 669 -9.95 -0.08 28.98
N GLY A 670 -9.21 -0.58 27.99
CA GLY A 670 -9.10 0.05 26.67
C GLY A 670 -10.44 0.11 25.94
N TYR A 671 -11.10 -1.04 25.78
CA TYR A 671 -12.43 -1.10 25.18
C TYR A 671 -13.52 -0.44 26.03
N TRP A 672 -13.42 -0.49 27.37
CA TRP A 672 -14.34 0.19 28.28
C TRP A 672 -14.29 1.72 28.12
N LYS A 673 -13.09 2.31 28.21
CA LYS A 673 -12.89 3.75 28.02
C LYS A 673 -13.40 4.21 26.66
N GLU A 674 -13.12 3.45 25.59
CA GLU A 674 -13.62 3.79 24.26
C GLU A 674 -15.15 3.65 24.15
N SER A 675 -15.79 2.69 24.83
CA SER A 675 -17.26 2.61 24.85
C SER A 675 -17.93 3.79 25.56
N ILE A 676 -17.23 4.47 26.47
CA ILE A 676 -17.69 5.71 27.12
C ILE A 676 -17.46 6.92 26.20
N VAL A 677 -16.32 6.98 25.50
CA VAL A 677 -15.94 8.13 24.65
C VAL A 677 -16.66 8.10 23.28
N ARG A 678 -16.87 6.92 22.69
CA ARG A 678 -17.62 6.70 21.44
C ARG A 678 -18.61 5.54 21.60
N PRO A 679 -19.69 5.68 22.40
CA PRO A 679 -20.72 4.65 22.59
C PRO A 679 -21.44 4.26 21.28
N ASN A 680 -21.49 5.17 20.30
CA ASN A 680 -22.03 4.88 18.97
C ASN A 680 -21.10 3.99 18.11
N LYS A 681 -19.82 3.82 18.50
CA LYS A 681 -18.81 3.03 17.81
C LYS A 681 -18.44 1.73 18.55
N VAL A 682 -18.41 1.74 19.88
CA VAL A 682 -18.03 0.56 20.69
C VAL A 682 -19.11 0.22 21.70
N LEU A 683 -19.76 -0.93 21.50
CA LEU A 683 -20.67 -1.54 22.48
C LEU A 683 -19.87 -2.42 23.44
N PHE A 684 -20.02 -2.19 24.74
CA PHE A 684 -19.40 -3.01 25.78
C PHE A 684 -20.45 -3.92 26.45
N LEU A 685 -20.12 -5.21 26.58
CA LEU A 685 -20.95 -6.25 27.15
C LEU A 685 -20.19 -7.04 28.22
N LYS A 686 -20.94 -7.71 29.10
CA LYS A 686 -20.41 -8.70 30.05
C LYS A 686 -21.07 -10.04 29.79
N TYR A 687 -20.30 -11.12 29.93
CA TYR A 687 -20.79 -12.49 29.79
C TYR A 687 -21.87 -12.83 30.81
N GLU A 688 -21.77 -12.27 32.02
CA GLU A 688 -22.74 -12.41 33.10
C GLU A 688 -24.11 -11.82 32.68
N ASP A 689 -24.12 -10.55 32.29
CA ASP A 689 -25.32 -9.83 31.84
C ASP A 689 -25.94 -10.46 30.56
N LEU A 690 -25.13 -11.16 29.75
CA LEU A 690 -25.56 -11.94 28.57
C LEU A 690 -26.11 -13.33 28.90
N LYS A 691 -25.70 -13.92 30.03
CA LYS A 691 -26.23 -15.20 30.52
C LYS A 691 -27.53 -15.03 31.29
N GLU A 692 -27.66 -13.91 32.00
CA GLU A 692 -28.80 -13.51 32.82
C GLU A 692 -30.03 -13.19 31.98
N ASP A 693 -29.91 -12.30 30.97
CA ASP A 693 -30.96 -12.07 29.96
C ASP A 693 -30.37 -12.06 28.55
N VAL A 694 -30.40 -13.24 27.93
CA VAL A 694 -29.96 -13.41 26.54
C VAL A 694 -30.86 -12.66 25.55
N SER A 695 -32.16 -12.52 25.82
CA SER A 695 -33.11 -11.85 24.91
C SER A 695 -32.85 -10.35 24.86
N PHE A 696 -32.70 -9.72 26.03
CA PHE A 696 -32.35 -8.30 26.12
C PHE A 696 -31.00 -7.97 25.49
N GLN A 697 -29.93 -8.72 25.79
CA GLN A 697 -28.63 -8.43 25.15
C GLN A 697 -28.64 -8.71 23.63
N VAL A 698 -29.40 -9.70 23.15
CA VAL A 698 -29.59 -9.96 21.71
C VAL A 698 -30.27 -8.77 21.02
N ARG A 699 -31.32 -8.19 21.62
CA ARG A 699 -31.97 -6.95 21.15
C ARG A 699 -30.98 -5.78 21.14
N LYS A 700 -30.27 -5.55 22.25
CA LYS A 700 -29.26 -4.48 22.42
C LYS A 700 -28.10 -4.57 21.41
N ILE A 701 -27.64 -5.78 21.09
CA ILE A 701 -26.64 -6.01 20.02
C ILE A 701 -27.22 -5.61 18.67
N ALA A 702 -28.44 -6.06 18.36
CA ALA A 702 -29.11 -5.77 17.09
C ALA A 702 -29.36 -4.27 16.89
N GLU A 703 -29.83 -3.57 17.92
CA GLU A 703 -29.99 -2.11 17.96
C GLU A 703 -28.67 -1.37 17.68
N PHE A 704 -27.61 -1.69 18.43
CA PHE A 704 -26.31 -1.03 18.29
C PHE A 704 -25.68 -1.21 16.90
N LEU A 705 -25.85 -2.38 16.30
CA LEU A 705 -25.40 -2.67 14.94
C LEU A 705 -26.25 -2.00 13.85
N GLY A 706 -27.38 -1.39 14.20
CA GLY A 706 -28.30 -0.77 13.25
C GLY A 706 -29.24 -1.75 12.55
N CYS A 707 -29.47 -2.92 13.15
CA CYS A 707 -30.37 -3.97 12.65
C CYS A 707 -31.34 -4.49 13.74
N PRO A 708 -32.07 -3.62 14.48
CA PRO A 708 -33.00 -4.04 15.53
C PRO A 708 -34.05 -5.04 15.03
N PHE A 709 -34.69 -5.76 15.95
CA PHE A 709 -35.77 -6.68 15.64
C PHE A 709 -37.08 -5.94 15.32
N THR A 710 -37.84 -6.48 14.38
CA THR A 710 -39.19 -6.03 14.03
C THR A 710 -40.24 -6.68 14.92
N GLN A 711 -41.40 -6.05 15.08
CA GLN A 711 -42.47 -6.59 15.93
C GLN A 711 -42.98 -7.95 15.43
N GLU A 712 -42.91 -8.18 14.11
CA GLU A 712 -43.20 -9.45 13.45
C GLU A 712 -42.12 -10.51 13.74
N GLU A 713 -40.82 -10.16 13.70
CA GLU A 713 -39.74 -11.07 14.10
C GLU A 713 -39.89 -11.50 15.56
N GLU A 714 -40.20 -10.57 16.46
CA GLU A 714 -40.45 -10.87 17.87
C GLU A 714 -41.70 -11.74 18.06
N SER A 715 -42.80 -11.42 17.38
CA SER A 715 -44.04 -12.21 17.43
C SER A 715 -43.87 -13.62 16.85
N SER A 716 -42.91 -13.82 15.94
CA SER A 716 -42.54 -15.13 15.38
C SER A 716 -41.55 -15.94 16.25
N GLY A 717 -41.08 -15.37 17.37
CA GLY A 717 -40.09 -16.00 18.25
C GLY A 717 -38.67 -16.06 17.65
N MET A 718 -38.31 -15.13 16.76
CA MET A 718 -37.02 -15.19 16.05
C MET A 718 -35.82 -14.99 16.98
N ILE A 719 -35.97 -14.19 18.04
CA ILE A 719 -34.94 -13.99 19.07
C ILE A 719 -34.69 -15.31 19.81
N GLU A 720 -35.76 -15.97 20.24
CA GLU A 720 -35.75 -17.24 20.97
C GLU A 720 -35.17 -18.36 20.11
N ASN A 721 -35.45 -18.36 18.81
CA ASN A 721 -34.84 -19.27 17.84
C ASN A 721 -33.33 -19.02 17.66
N ILE A 722 -32.87 -17.76 17.59
CA ILE A 722 -31.44 -17.41 17.56
C ILE A 722 -30.74 -17.85 18.86
N ILE A 723 -31.37 -17.65 20.02
CA ILE A 723 -30.85 -18.07 21.33
C ILE A 723 -30.75 -19.60 21.41
N LYS A 724 -31.78 -20.32 20.96
CA LYS A 724 -31.81 -21.80 20.89
C LYS A 724 -30.76 -22.34 19.92
N LEU A 725 -30.50 -21.65 18.81
CA LEU A 725 -29.48 -21.98 17.83
C LEU A 725 -28.06 -21.74 18.36
N CYS A 726 -27.81 -20.59 18.98
CA CYS A 726 -26.55 -20.22 19.61
C CYS A 726 -26.41 -20.76 21.05
N ASN A 727 -27.20 -21.76 21.44
CA ASN A 727 -27.14 -22.35 22.76
C ASN A 727 -25.84 -23.16 22.93
N PHE A 728 -25.23 -23.08 24.12
CA PHE A 728 -23.96 -23.75 24.40
C PHE A 728 -23.98 -25.25 24.15
N GLU A 729 -24.96 -25.97 24.71
CA GLU A 729 -25.05 -27.43 24.55
C GLU A 729 -25.38 -27.80 23.11
N LYS A 730 -26.35 -27.10 22.48
CA LYS A 730 -26.66 -27.32 21.06
C LYS A 730 -25.41 -27.16 20.17
N MET A 731 -24.62 -26.11 20.34
CA MET A 731 -23.40 -25.91 19.55
C MET A 731 -22.32 -26.96 19.85
N LYS A 732 -22.10 -27.28 21.14
CA LYS A 732 -21.16 -28.30 21.62
C LYS A 732 -21.46 -29.69 21.07
N ASP A 733 -22.74 -30.02 20.89
CA ASP A 733 -23.17 -31.34 20.42
C ASP A 733 -23.15 -31.54 18.90
N LEU A 734 -22.85 -30.51 18.10
CA LEU A 734 -22.73 -30.65 16.64
C LEU A 734 -21.47 -31.42 16.23
N GLU A 735 -21.58 -32.23 15.18
CA GLU A 735 -20.48 -33.03 14.63
C GLU A 735 -19.22 -32.20 14.30
N VAL A 736 -19.41 -31.02 13.69
CA VAL A 736 -18.31 -30.08 13.39
C VAL A 736 -17.58 -29.60 14.66
N ASN A 737 -18.27 -29.56 15.81
CA ASN A 737 -17.69 -29.12 17.08
C ASN A 737 -17.17 -30.28 17.92
N LYS A 738 -17.67 -31.49 17.73
CA LYS A 738 -17.12 -32.73 18.32
C LYS A 738 -15.81 -33.17 17.65
N PHE A 739 -15.76 -33.14 16.31
CA PHE A 739 -14.71 -33.79 15.52
C PHE A 739 -13.91 -32.85 14.60
N GLY A 740 -14.42 -31.64 14.30
CA GLY A 740 -13.70 -30.66 13.47
C GLY A 740 -12.52 -29.98 14.18
N ARG A 741 -11.72 -29.22 13.43
CA ARG A 741 -10.54 -28.48 13.93
C ARG A 741 -10.44 -27.09 13.28
N THR A 742 -10.22 -26.05 14.08
CA THR A 742 -10.00 -24.68 13.60
C THR A 742 -8.50 -24.36 13.54
N PHE A 743 -8.10 -23.40 12.70
CA PHE A 743 -6.70 -22.95 12.49
C PHE A 743 -5.72 -24.07 12.10
N SER A 744 -6.24 -25.18 11.55
CA SER A 744 -5.52 -26.43 11.28
C SER A 744 -4.79 -27.05 12.49
N ARG A 745 -5.08 -26.60 13.73
CA ARG A 745 -4.28 -26.93 14.93
C ARG A 745 -5.10 -27.20 16.21
N VAL A 746 -6.29 -26.61 16.35
CA VAL A 746 -7.10 -26.70 17.59
C VAL A 746 -8.37 -27.50 17.33
N ASP A 747 -8.53 -28.62 18.03
CA ASP A 747 -9.76 -29.42 18.00
C ASP A 747 -10.95 -28.60 18.52
N ASN A 748 -12.05 -28.56 17.77
CA ASN A 748 -13.17 -27.67 18.05
C ASN A 748 -13.82 -27.94 19.42
N LYS A 749 -13.77 -29.20 19.88
CA LYS A 749 -14.23 -29.64 21.21
C LYS A 749 -13.58 -28.87 22.36
N ASN A 750 -12.34 -28.37 22.18
CA ASN A 750 -11.62 -27.61 23.21
C ASN A 750 -12.17 -26.18 23.40
N PHE A 751 -13.00 -25.67 22.49
CA PHE A 751 -13.73 -24.41 22.72
C PHE A 751 -14.91 -24.59 23.69
N PHE A 752 -15.46 -25.81 23.82
CA PHE A 752 -16.67 -26.08 24.58
C PHE A 752 -16.38 -26.83 25.89
N ARG A 753 -16.47 -26.15 27.03
CA ARG A 753 -16.19 -26.72 28.37
C ARG A 753 -17.45 -26.90 29.23
N LYS A 754 -17.92 -25.82 29.88
CA LYS A 754 -19.15 -25.80 30.69
C LYS A 754 -20.08 -24.61 30.41
N ALA A 755 -19.53 -23.42 30.14
CA ALA A 755 -20.28 -22.17 29.95
C ALA A 755 -21.21 -21.72 31.11
N GLU A 756 -21.11 -22.37 32.27
CA GLU A 756 -21.62 -21.94 33.59
C GLU A 756 -20.90 -20.67 34.07
N ILE A 757 -21.48 -19.96 35.05
CA ILE A 757 -20.83 -18.86 35.81
C ILE A 757 -20.55 -19.36 37.22
N GLY A 758 -19.41 -18.99 37.81
CA GLY A 758 -19.03 -19.38 39.17
C GLY A 758 -18.35 -20.74 39.26
N ASP A 759 -18.02 -21.37 38.13
CA ASP A 759 -17.29 -22.64 38.08
C ASP A 759 -15.88 -22.51 38.66
N TRP A 760 -15.33 -21.29 38.73
CA TRP A 760 -14.10 -20.98 39.47
C TRP A 760 -14.09 -21.50 40.91
N LYS A 761 -15.26 -21.62 41.57
CA LYS A 761 -15.41 -22.15 42.94
C LYS A 761 -14.95 -23.61 43.07
N ASN A 762 -14.91 -24.35 41.97
CA ASN A 762 -14.44 -25.74 41.92
C ASN A 762 -12.89 -25.86 41.80
N TYR A 763 -12.17 -24.73 41.73
CA TYR A 763 -10.73 -24.70 41.48
C TYR A 763 -9.97 -23.75 42.41
N LEU A 764 -10.47 -22.53 42.65
CA LEU A 764 -9.73 -21.50 43.38
C LEU A 764 -9.93 -21.62 44.90
N SER A 765 -8.82 -21.60 45.64
CA SER A 765 -8.85 -21.51 47.10
C SER A 765 -9.35 -20.14 47.58
N PRO A 766 -9.83 -20.01 48.83
CA PRO A 766 -10.21 -18.71 49.39
C PRO A 766 -9.10 -17.65 49.32
N SER A 767 -7.83 -18.04 49.48
CA SER A 767 -6.69 -17.12 49.37
C SER A 767 -6.37 -16.70 47.93
N MET A 768 -6.59 -17.56 46.93
CA MET A 768 -6.57 -17.15 45.52
C MET A 768 -7.71 -16.15 45.23
N VAL A 769 -8.91 -16.42 45.74
CA VAL A 769 -10.07 -15.53 45.55
C VAL A 769 -9.83 -14.16 46.17
N GLU A 770 -9.33 -14.09 47.40
CA GLU A 770 -8.95 -12.86 48.09
C GLU A 770 -7.89 -12.08 47.31
N LYS A 771 -6.79 -12.74 46.93
CA LYS A 771 -5.68 -12.12 46.19
C LYS A 771 -6.12 -11.53 44.86
N LEU A 772 -6.89 -12.27 44.05
CA LEU A 772 -7.39 -11.75 42.78
C LEU A 772 -8.48 -10.68 42.98
N SER A 773 -9.32 -10.77 44.01
CA SER A 773 -10.29 -9.70 44.35
C SER A 773 -9.57 -8.37 44.60
N LYS A 774 -8.52 -8.38 45.45
CA LYS A 774 -7.71 -7.19 45.71
C LYS A 774 -7.08 -6.60 44.45
N ILE A 775 -6.56 -7.44 43.55
CA ILE A 775 -6.00 -6.99 42.26
C ILE A 775 -7.09 -6.41 41.35
N ILE A 776 -8.29 -6.97 41.34
CA ILE A 776 -9.43 -6.41 40.60
C ILE A 776 -9.76 -5.01 41.12
N ASP A 777 -9.93 -4.86 42.44
CA ASP A 777 -10.24 -3.57 43.07
C ASP A 777 -9.15 -2.54 42.79
N GLU A 778 -7.86 -2.90 42.97
CA GLU A 778 -6.72 -2.01 42.69
C GLU A 778 -6.66 -1.56 41.22
N LYS A 779 -6.88 -2.47 40.25
CA LYS A 779 -6.76 -2.13 38.81
C LYS A 779 -8.03 -1.50 38.23
N PHE A 780 -9.20 -1.71 38.82
CA PHE A 780 -10.49 -1.23 38.30
C PHE A 780 -11.08 -0.07 39.12
N SER A 781 -10.47 0.29 40.26
CA SER A 781 -10.80 1.50 41.01
C SER A 781 -10.88 2.75 40.11
N GLY A 782 -11.88 3.60 40.35
CA GLY A 782 -12.15 4.79 39.54
C GLY A 782 -12.63 4.55 38.10
N SER A 783 -12.63 3.31 37.59
CA SER A 783 -13.03 3.02 36.20
C SER A 783 -14.54 2.97 35.98
N GLY A 784 -15.32 2.67 37.03
CA GLY A 784 -16.76 2.39 36.94
C GLY A 784 -17.12 1.00 36.37
N LEU A 785 -16.14 0.16 36.00
CA LEU A 785 -16.37 -1.20 35.53
C LEU A 785 -16.37 -2.20 36.70
N SER A 786 -17.50 -2.87 36.92
CA SER A 786 -17.70 -3.88 37.97
C SER A 786 -18.27 -5.20 37.41
N PHE A 787 -18.18 -6.28 38.17
CA PHE A 787 -18.68 -7.61 37.78
C PHE A 787 -19.70 -8.17 38.78
N LYS A 788 -20.70 -8.89 38.27
CA LYS A 788 -21.58 -9.74 39.08
C LYS A 788 -20.81 -11.00 39.46
N VAL A 789 -20.25 -11.02 40.67
CA VAL A 789 -19.72 -12.25 41.27
C VAL A 789 -20.85 -12.86 42.10
N HIS A 790 -21.47 -13.93 41.59
CA HIS A 790 -22.48 -14.66 42.34
C HIS A 790 -21.80 -15.41 43.50
N SER A 791 -22.04 -14.92 44.72
CA SER A 791 -21.65 -15.54 46.01
C SER A 791 -22.03 -17.00 46.10
#